data_AF-A0A5R8Z3N4-F1
#
_entry.id   AF-A0A5R8Z3N4-F1
#
_cell.length_a   1.000
_cell.length_b   1.000
_cell.length_c   1.000
_cell.angle_alpha   90.00
_cell.angle_beta   90.00
_cell.angle_gamma   90.00
#
_symmetry.space_group_name_H-M   'P 1'
#
loop_
_entity.id
_entity.type
_entity.pdbx_description
1 polymer ?
#
loop_
_entity_poly.entity_id
_entity_poly.type
_entity_poly.pdbx_seq_one_letter_code
_entity_poly.pdbx_strand_id
1 'polypeptide(L)'
;MSQVKESLVRVLAVVPARGGSVGVPLKNLEKVGGIPLVARAVDACLRAELVDEVIVSTDHDLIARAAEDAGARVVRRPADLSGPTASSESAVLHALSETPGEDPEIVVLVQCTSAFIDPRDLDAAVGRVLGGEADSVFSGVETYEFVWTGAGHGVNHDPAVRPRRQDREPHFRETGAFYVMRTAGLRERGHRFFGTVAVQPVPSRHAVEIDVPEDLEIARALAPFVDEPLPIDVDAVVTDFDGVHTDDRAFVDSEGREMVAVSRSDGMGIALLRRAGVKTLVLSTERNPVVAARAAKLGVPVVQGLGAKDAALRAWLTAEGLDPERVAYVGNDVNDLSCMAMVGWPVAVPDAHPRVRAAARVVLSAPGGAGAVRELSDRVLAARPAAAPEAAPETVPAPVLPAYGTAPLAEPRPVRIGRSLVGPGQPVYVIGEIGINHNGDVEIARRLIDVAADAGCQAVKFQKRTPEICVPLEQRDQIRQTPWGEMTYMEYKLRTEFGADEYAHIAKYCEERGVDWFASPWDVPSVEFLENMDVVAHKVASASVTDHELLRALAATRKPVILSTGMSTIEEIDAAVEILGTERLVMMHATSTYPLPPEEANLRMITTLRQRYGVPVGYSGHERGLQISLAAVTLGAVTVERHITLDRTMWGSDHAASLEPSGLEHLVRDIRIIEESLGDGVKRVYPGEEAPRARLRRVTA
;
A
#
# COMPACT_ATOMS: atom_id res chain seq x y z
N MET A 1 -46.08 15.23 -27.57
CA MET A 1 -46.10 14.30 -26.41
C MET A 1 -44.72 14.37 -25.80
N SER A 2 -44.69 14.72 -24.51
CA SER A 2 -43.51 15.07 -23.75
C SER A 2 -42.49 13.91 -23.77
N GLN A 3 -41.23 14.25 -24.03
CA GLN A 3 -40.11 13.41 -23.63
C GLN A 3 -40.10 13.41 -22.09
N VAL A 4 -40.16 12.23 -21.51
CA VAL A 4 -39.93 12.00 -20.08
C VAL A 4 -38.45 12.32 -19.85
N LYS A 5 -38.17 13.43 -19.15
CA LYS A 5 -36.87 13.65 -18.52
C LYS A 5 -36.68 12.50 -17.53
N GLU A 6 -35.66 11.66 -17.74
CA GLU A 6 -35.10 10.87 -16.64
C GLU A 6 -34.64 11.87 -15.57
N SER A 7 -35.34 11.91 -14.43
CA SER A 7 -34.92 12.71 -13.29
C SER A 7 -33.66 12.05 -12.74
N LEU A 8 -32.51 12.69 -12.94
CA LEU A 8 -31.29 12.35 -12.19
C LEU A 8 -31.61 12.51 -10.71
N VAL A 9 -31.42 11.43 -9.95
CA VAL A 9 -31.63 11.43 -8.51
C VAL A 9 -30.61 12.38 -7.89
N ARG A 10 -31.10 13.39 -7.15
CA ARG A 10 -30.27 14.44 -6.56
C ARG A 10 -30.12 14.25 -5.06
N VAL A 11 -28.90 14.32 -4.56
CA VAL A 11 -28.52 14.20 -3.15
C VAL A 11 -27.88 15.50 -2.69
N LEU A 12 -28.44 16.12 -1.65
CA LEU A 12 -27.96 17.38 -1.09
C LEU A 12 -27.43 17.18 0.32
N ALA A 13 -26.16 17.52 0.56
CA ALA A 13 -25.60 17.61 1.90
C ALA A 13 -25.81 19.01 2.48
N VAL A 14 -26.31 19.07 3.71
CA VAL A 14 -26.47 20.30 4.47
C VAL A 14 -25.68 20.19 5.76
N VAL A 15 -24.78 21.15 5.98
CA VAL A 15 -23.93 21.28 7.16
C VAL A 15 -24.38 22.49 7.99
N PRO A 16 -25.13 22.30 9.08
CA PRO A 16 -25.48 23.37 9.98
C PRO A 16 -24.28 23.80 10.84
N ALA A 17 -23.82 25.04 10.72
CA ALA A 17 -22.70 25.58 11.49
C ALA A 17 -23.03 26.97 12.06
N ARG A 18 -23.50 27.04 13.32
CA ARG A 18 -23.79 28.33 13.98
C ARG A 18 -22.57 28.95 14.66
N GLY A 19 -22.50 30.28 14.76
CA GLY A 19 -21.45 30.99 15.51
C GLY A 19 -21.57 30.84 17.02
N GLY A 20 -22.80 30.84 17.55
CA GLY A 20 -23.13 30.82 18.98
C GLY A 20 -22.98 29.45 19.67
N SER A 21 -21.81 28.82 19.57
CA SER A 21 -21.51 27.58 20.30
C SER A 21 -21.24 27.86 21.79
N VAL A 22 -21.92 27.13 22.70
CA VAL A 22 -21.88 27.38 24.16
C VAL A 22 -20.70 26.71 24.85
N GLY A 23 -20.40 25.44 24.52
CA GLY A 23 -19.30 24.69 25.16
C GLY A 23 -17.91 25.11 24.68
N VAL A 24 -17.76 25.32 23.37
CA VAL A 24 -16.53 25.82 22.75
C VAL A 24 -16.91 27.05 21.88
N PRO A 25 -16.45 28.27 22.23
CA PRO A 25 -16.73 29.46 21.43
C PRO A 25 -16.26 29.31 19.99
N LEU A 26 -17.11 29.65 19.01
CA LEU A 26 -16.81 29.51 17.58
C LEU A 26 -16.28 28.12 17.19
N LYS A 27 -16.74 27.05 17.88
CA LYS A 27 -16.33 25.65 17.69
C LYS A 27 -16.10 25.25 16.23
N ASN A 28 -16.99 25.65 15.33
CA ASN A 28 -16.92 25.25 13.92
C ASN A 28 -15.71 25.83 13.16
N LEU A 29 -15.01 26.83 13.72
CA LEU A 29 -13.74 27.39 13.23
C LEU A 29 -12.51 26.79 13.91
N GLU A 30 -12.69 26.05 15.02
CA GLU A 30 -11.58 25.35 15.66
C GLU A 30 -10.97 24.32 14.73
N LYS A 31 -9.65 24.17 14.80
CA LYS A 31 -8.89 23.33 13.89
C LYS A 31 -8.60 21.96 14.49
N VAL A 32 -8.79 20.92 13.67
CA VAL A 32 -8.34 19.54 13.89
C VAL A 32 -7.49 19.14 12.69
N GLY A 33 -6.27 18.64 12.91
CA GLY A 33 -5.31 18.40 11.82
C GLY A 33 -4.96 19.66 11.00
N GLY A 34 -5.08 20.85 11.60
CA GLY A 34 -4.84 22.14 10.92
C GLY A 34 -6.02 22.69 10.12
N ILE A 35 -7.13 21.95 10.01
CA ILE A 35 -8.29 22.29 9.18
C ILE A 35 -9.48 22.66 10.09
N PRO A 36 -10.21 23.76 9.83
CA PRO A 36 -11.43 24.10 10.57
C PRO A 36 -12.48 22.99 10.52
N LEU A 37 -13.19 22.73 11.61
CA LEU A 37 -14.24 21.71 11.68
C LEU A 37 -15.30 21.83 10.57
N VAL A 38 -15.76 23.04 10.25
CA VAL A 38 -16.71 23.25 9.14
C VAL A 38 -16.11 22.83 7.79
N ALA A 39 -14.84 23.15 7.54
CA ALA A 39 -14.16 22.80 6.31
C ALA A 39 -13.92 21.29 6.20
N ARG A 40 -13.66 20.60 7.32
CA ARG A 40 -13.53 19.14 7.37
C ARG A 40 -14.83 18.43 6.99
N ALA A 41 -15.97 18.92 7.49
CA ALA A 41 -17.27 18.37 7.12
C ALA A 41 -17.59 18.60 5.63
N VAL A 42 -17.25 19.78 5.10
CA VAL A 42 -17.41 20.08 3.67
C VAL A 42 -16.54 19.16 2.82
N ASP A 43 -15.25 19.01 3.14
CA ASP A 43 -14.33 18.11 2.42
C ASP A 43 -14.85 16.67 2.39
N ALA A 44 -15.31 16.15 3.51
CA ALA A 44 -15.87 14.80 3.58
C ALA A 44 -17.11 14.63 2.67
N CYS A 45 -17.96 15.66 2.56
CA CYS A 45 -19.12 15.63 1.66
C CYS A 45 -18.71 15.74 0.19
N LEU A 46 -17.74 16.60 -0.15
CA LEU A 46 -17.26 16.79 -1.53
C LEU A 46 -16.52 15.57 -2.07
N ARG A 47 -15.91 14.78 -1.18
CA ARG A 47 -15.21 13.53 -1.52
C ARG A 47 -16.13 12.32 -1.61
N ALA A 48 -17.39 12.44 -1.21
CA ALA A 48 -18.38 11.38 -1.33
C ALA A 48 -18.91 11.33 -2.78
N GLU A 49 -18.93 10.15 -3.38
CA GLU A 49 -19.26 9.97 -4.80
C GLU A 49 -20.74 10.24 -5.11
N LEU A 50 -21.62 10.05 -4.12
CA LEU A 50 -23.07 10.17 -4.29
C LEU A 50 -23.63 11.52 -3.83
N VAL A 51 -22.80 12.47 -3.38
CA VAL A 51 -23.25 13.81 -2.95
C VAL A 51 -23.06 14.81 -4.10
N ASP A 52 -24.16 15.39 -4.59
CA ASP A 52 -24.12 16.31 -5.73
C ASP A 52 -23.79 17.76 -5.34
N GLU A 53 -24.26 18.19 -4.17
CA GLU A 53 -24.11 19.56 -3.70
C GLU A 53 -23.95 19.60 -2.18
N VAL A 54 -23.11 20.54 -1.71
CA VAL A 54 -22.87 20.78 -0.28
C VAL A 54 -23.26 22.22 0.06
N ILE A 55 -24.18 22.35 1.02
CA ILE A 55 -24.61 23.64 1.57
C ILE A 55 -24.16 23.76 3.02
N VAL A 56 -23.51 24.87 3.36
CA VAL A 56 -23.29 25.26 4.76
C VAL A 56 -24.34 26.30 5.16
N SER A 57 -25.15 25.98 6.16
CA SER A 57 -26.12 26.90 6.76
C SER A 57 -25.49 27.58 7.96
N THR A 58 -25.28 28.89 7.92
CA THR A 58 -24.61 29.64 9.00
C THR A 58 -25.10 31.07 9.17
N ASP A 59 -25.05 31.56 10.40
CA ASP A 59 -25.31 32.95 10.80
C ASP A 59 -24.05 33.81 10.92
N HIS A 60 -22.86 33.20 10.74
CA HIS A 60 -21.59 33.83 11.10
C HIS A 60 -20.65 34.00 9.89
N ASP A 61 -20.15 35.22 9.70
CA ASP A 61 -19.37 35.59 8.51
C ASP A 61 -18.05 34.82 8.35
N LEU A 62 -17.35 34.56 9.45
CA LEU A 62 -16.10 33.78 9.38
C LEU A 62 -16.35 32.30 9.07
N ILE A 63 -17.48 31.74 9.50
CA ILE A 63 -17.85 30.36 9.19
C ILE A 63 -18.26 30.26 7.71
N ALA A 64 -19.00 31.25 7.22
CA ALA A 64 -19.34 31.36 5.80
C ALA A 64 -18.09 31.38 4.92
N ARG A 65 -17.11 32.23 5.23
CA ARG A 65 -15.84 32.28 4.47
C ARG A 65 -15.09 30.95 4.51
N ALA A 66 -14.93 30.35 5.69
CA ALA A 66 -14.26 29.05 5.81
C ALA A 66 -14.97 27.92 5.03
N ALA A 67 -16.29 27.99 4.90
CA ALA A 67 -17.08 27.06 4.11
C ALA A 67 -16.94 27.29 2.60
N GLU A 68 -16.96 28.54 2.15
CA GLU A 68 -16.75 28.92 0.74
C GLU A 68 -15.34 28.55 0.28
N ASP A 69 -14.32 28.83 1.10
CA ASP A 69 -12.93 28.44 0.85
C ASP A 69 -12.77 26.91 0.73
N ALA A 70 -13.62 26.15 1.43
CA ALA A 70 -13.66 24.69 1.36
C ALA A 70 -14.51 24.15 0.19
N GLY A 71 -15.17 25.01 -0.59
CA GLY A 71 -15.93 24.64 -1.79
C GLY A 71 -17.45 24.44 -1.59
N ALA A 72 -18.01 24.79 -0.43
CA ALA A 72 -19.46 24.69 -0.19
C ALA A 72 -20.21 25.97 -0.61
N ARG A 73 -21.49 25.80 -0.98
CA ARG A 73 -22.42 26.93 -1.11
C ARG A 73 -22.89 27.37 0.26
N VAL A 74 -22.91 28.67 0.55
CA VAL A 74 -23.40 29.18 1.83
C VAL A 74 -24.85 29.64 1.73
N VAL A 75 -25.66 29.23 2.70
CA VAL A 75 -26.98 29.79 2.97
C VAL A 75 -26.94 30.54 4.30
N ARG A 76 -27.27 31.84 4.27
CA ARG A 76 -27.35 32.66 5.48
C ARG A 76 -28.53 32.24 6.33
N ARG A 77 -28.25 31.86 7.58
CA ARG A 77 -29.26 31.42 8.52
C ARG A 77 -29.89 32.62 9.25
N PRO A 78 -31.23 32.73 9.30
CA PRO A 78 -31.94 33.71 10.10
C PRO A 78 -31.63 33.62 11.60
N ALA A 79 -31.76 34.74 12.31
CA ALA A 79 -31.40 34.83 13.72
C ALA A 79 -32.27 33.93 14.63
N ASP A 80 -33.55 33.77 14.29
CA ASP A 80 -34.51 32.91 14.99
C ASP A 80 -34.17 31.41 14.88
N LEU A 81 -33.45 31.01 13.83
CA LEU A 81 -32.95 29.64 13.62
C LEU A 81 -31.50 29.44 14.10
N SER A 82 -30.92 30.44 14.76
CA SER A 82 -29.50 30.44 15.16
C SER A 82 -29.29 30.44 16.68
N GLY A 83 -30.38 30.55 17.45
CA GLY A 83 -30.37 30.51 18.91
C GLY A 83 -30.04 29.13 19.51
N PRO A 84 -29.82 29.05 20.83
CA PRO A 84 -29.50 27.80 21.53
C PRO A 84 -30.60 26.75 21.45
N THR A 85 -31.85 27.17 21.23
CA THR A 85 -33.04 26.31 21.13
C THR A 85 -33.36 25.87 19.69
N ALA A 86 -32.64 26.36 18.69
CA ALA A 86 -32.86 25.97 17.30
C ALA A 86 -32.33 24.55 17.04
N SER A 87 -33.14 23.72 16.36
CA SER A 87 -32.76 22.36 16.00
C SER A 87 -31.96 22.31 14.71
N SER A 88 -31.14 21.27 14.55
CA SER A 88 -30.41 21.01 13.29
C SER A 88 -31.38 20.85 12.13
N GLU A 89 -32.54 20.23 12.35
CA GLU A 89 -33.59 20.03 11.35
C GLU A 89 -34.17 21.35 10.86
N SER A 90 -34.35 22.35 11.72
CA SER A 90 -34.85 23.67 11.31
C SER A 90 -33.86 24.37 10.37
N ALA A 91 -32.56 24.20 10.60
CA ALA A 91 -31.51 24.72 9.71
C ALA A 91 -31.49 24.00 8.35
N VAL A 92 -31.71 22.68 8.35
CA VAL A 92 -31.78 21.87 7.12
C VAL A 92 -33.01 22.25 6.29
N LEU A 93 -34.19 22.35 6.91
CA LEU A 93 -35.42 22.75 6.24
C LEU A 93 -35.33 24.16 5.65
N HIS A 94 -34.67 25.09 6.35
CA HIS A 94 -34.38 26.43 5.81
C HIS A 94 -33.41 26.39 4.63
N ALA A 95 -32.31 25.62 4.71
CA ALA A 95 -31.41 25.46 3.58
C ALA A 95 -32.11 24.85 2.35
N LEU A 96 -33.02 23.89 2.56
CA LEU A 96 -33.85 23.32 1.50
C LEU A 96 -34.79 24.37 0.88
N SER A 97 -35.41 25.26 1.66
CA SER A 97 -36.27 26.32 1.10
C SER A 97 -35.52 27.38 0.31
N GLU A 98 -34.25 27.64 0.67
CA GLU A 98 -33.38 28.59 -0.04
C GLU A 98 -32.61 27.95 -1.23
N THR A 99 -32.87 26.68 -1.51
CA THR A 99 -32.27 25.97 -2.65
C THR A 99 -33.19 26.07 -3.86
N PRO A 100 -32.79 26.75 -4.95
CA PRO A 100 -33.64 26.89 -6.12
C PRO A 100 -33.81 25.54 -6.85
N GLY A 101 -34.99 25.31 -7.41
CA GLY A 101 -35.31 24.13 -8.22
C GLY A 101 -36.20 23.12 -7.50
N GLU A 102 -36.23 21.89 -8.03
CA GLU A 102 -36.93 20.77 -7.41
C GLU A 102 -36.17 20.29 -6.16
N ASP A 103 -36.91 19.83 -5.17
CA ASP A 103 -36.33 19.26 -3.96
C ASP A 103 -35.40 18.09 -4.33
N PRO A 104 -34.22 17.97 -3.68
CA PRO A 104 -33.40 16.78 -3.82
C PRO A 104 -34.18 15.57 -3.32
N GLU A 105 -33.96 14.40 -3.89
CA GLU A 105 -34.63 13.17 -3.41
C GLU A 105 -34.16 12.82 -1.99
N ILE A 106 -32.86 13.00 -1.76
CA ILE A 106 -32.18 12.71 -0.49
C ILE A 106 -31.54 13.99 0.06
N VAL A 107 -31.70 14.18 1.37
CA VAL A 107 -30.97 15.20 2.13
C VAL A 107 -30.10 14.54 3.18
N VAL A 108 -28.85 14.98 3.24
CA VAL A 108 -27.87 14.53 4.22
C VAL A 108 -27.63 15.65 5.22
N LEU A 109 -28.00 15.46 6.48
CA LEU A 109 -27.59 16.35 7.56
C LEU A 109 -26.22 15.90 8.06
N VAL A 110 -25.22 16.77 7.96
CA VAL A 110 -23.85 16.50 8.43
C VAL A 110 -23.48 17.48 9.55
N GLN A 111 -23.01 16.98 10.69
CA GLN A 111 -22.60 17.85 11.80
C GLN A 111 -21.09 18.03 11.80
N CYS A 112 -20.65 19.28 11.71
CA CYS A 112 -19.23 19.64 11.81
C CYS A 112 -18.64 19.43 13.21
N THR A 113 -19.44 19.10 14.22
CA THR A 113 -18.97 18.73 15.56
C THR A 113 -18.35 17.35 15.61
N SER A 114 -18.60 16.50 14.62
CA SER A 114 -17.90 15.23 14.43
C SER A 114 -16.67 15.45 13.55
N ALA A 115 -15.48 15.33 14.14
CA ALA A 115 -14.22 15.74 13.48
C ALA A 115 -13.78 14.80 12.33
N PHE A 116 -14.32 13.58 12.30
CA PHE A 116 -13.89 12.50 11.42
C PHE A 116 -15.10 11.88 10.72
N ILE A 117 -15.20 12.10 9.41
CA ILE A 117 -16.29 11.60 8.58
C ILE A 117 -15.64 10.92 7.36
N ASP A 118 -15.87 9.62 7.20
CA ASP A 118 -15.38 8.87 6.03
C ASP A 118 -16.38 9.03 4.87
N PRO A 119 -15.96 9.54 3.71
CA PRO A 119 -16.83 9.69 2.55
C PRO A 119 -17.51 8.38 2.12
N ARG A 120 -16.83 7.23 2.30
CA ARG A 120 -17.36 5.91 1.92
C ARG A 120 -18.49 5.46 2.84
N ASP A 121 -18.42 5.81 4.12
CA ASP A 121 -19.50 5.52 5.07
C ASP A 121 -20.72 6.41 4.75
N LEU A 122 -20.49 7.64 4.30
CA LEU A 122 -21.53 8.55 3.84
C LEU A 122 -22.23 8.00 2.59
N ASP A 123 -21.46 7.59 1.58
CA ASP A 123 -21.97 6.97 0.34
C ASP A 123 -22.74 5.68 0.62
N ALA A 124 -22.22 4.83 1.52
CA ALA A 124 -22.93 3.61 1.92
C ALA A 124 -24.30 3.94 2.53
N ALA A 125 -24.39 4.96 3.39
CA ALA A 125 -25.66 5.39 3.97
C ALA A 125 -26.61 6.00 2.92
N VAL A 126 -26.10 6.82 2.00
CA VAL A 126 -26.85 7.37 0.86
C VAL A 126 -27.43 6.26 0.00
N GLY A 127 -26.59 5.29 -0.38
CA GLY A 127 -26.99 4.13 -1.19
C GLY A 127 -28.12 3.31 -0.57
N ARG A 128 -28.17 3.19 0.76
CA ARG A 128 -29.22 2.44 1.47
C ARG A 128 -30.58 3.15 1.44
N VAL A 129 -30.60 4.47 1.56
CA VAL A 129 -31.84 5.25 1.44
C VAL A 129 -32.30 5.29 -0.03
N LEU A 130 -31.38 5.49 -0.97
CA LEU A 130 -31.67 5.43 -2.41
C LEU A 130 -32.22 4.07 -2.82
N GLY A 131 -31.61 2.99 -2.35
CA GLY A 131 -32.03 1.61 -2.60
C GLY A 131 -33.34 1.21 -1.93
N GLY A 132 -33.93 2.07 -1.08
CA GLY A 132 -35.18 1.82 -0.38
C GLY A 132 -35.08 0.84 0.79
N GLU A 133 -33.88 0.58 1.31
CA GLU A 133 -33.68 -0.24 2.51
C GLU A 133 -34.22 0.46 3.77
N ALA A 134 -34.04 1.78 3.83
CA ALA A 134 -34.47 2.61 4.95
C ALA A 134 -34.94 4.00 4.46
N ASP A 135 -35.79 4.66 5.24
CA ASP A 135 -36.21 6.04 4.99
C ASP A 135 -35.27 7.06 5.63
N SER A 136 -34.57 6.63 6.69
CA SER A 136 -33.57 7.39 7.42
C SER A 136 -32.42 6.48 7.87
N VAL A 137 -31.18 6.88 7.60
CA VAL A 137 -29.96 6.18 8.02
C VAL A 137 -29.06 7.14 8.78
N PHE A 138 -28.57 6.73 9.95
CA PHE A 138 -27.65 7.56 10.75
C PHE A 138 -26.35 6.82 11.06
N SER A 139 -25.28 7.59 11.17
CA SER A 139 -23.96 7.09 11.63
C SER A 139 -23.98 6.62 13.09
N GLY A 140 -23.54 5.39 13.35
CA GLY A 140 -23.52 4.81 14.69
C GLY A 140 -22.31 3.91 14.95
N VAL A 141 -21.74 4.01 16.15
CA VAL A 141 -20.67 3.11 16.61
C VAL A 141 -21.26 1.97 17.42
N GLU A 142 -20.83 0.75 17.11
CA GLU A 142 -21.18 -0.42 17.90
C GLU A 142 -20.61 -0.31 19.32
N THR A 143 -21.47 -0.46 20.33
CA THR A 143 -21.11 -0.33 21.76
C THR A 143 -21.65 -1.49 22.58
N TYR A 144 -20.88 -1.86 23.59
CA TYR A 144 -21.24 -2.85 24.61
C TYR A 144 -21.23 -2.22 26.01
N GLU A 145 -21.27 -0.91 26.09
CA GLU A 145 -21.28 -0.20 27.36
C GLU A 145 -22.54 -0.51 28.18
N PHE A 146 -22.36 -0.56 29.49
CA PHE A 146 -23.45 -0.67 30.44
C PHE A 146 -23.87 0.75 30.81
N VAL A 147 -25.02 1.19 30.30
CA VAL A 147 -25.53 2.54 30.56
C VAL A 147 -26.35 2.50 31.85
N TRP A 148 -26.09 3.46 32.74
CA TRP A 148 -26.76 3.58 34.03
C TRP A 148 -27.45 4.94 34.14
N THR A 149 -28.61 4.95 34.77
CA THR A 149 -29.23 6.20 35.24
C THR A 149 -28.46 6.73 36.45
N GLY A 150 -28.57 8.04 36.73
CA GLY A 150 -27.98 8.64 37.95
C GLY A 150 -28.54 8.06 39.26
N ALA A 151 -29.70 7.40 39.20
CA ALA A 151 -30.30 6.68 40.32
C ALA A 151 -29.79 5.24 40.50
N GLY A 152 -28.82 4.80 39.69
CA GLY A 152 -28.21 3.47 39.80
C GLY A 152 -29.00 2.34 39.15
N HIS A 153 -29.96 2.65 38.26
CA HIS A 153 -30.65 1.63 37.45
C HIS A 153 -29.96 1.44 36.10
N GLY A 154 -29.76 0.19 35.68
CA GLY A 154 -29.28 -0.14 34.34
C GLY A 154 -30.33 0.21 33.28
N VAL A 155 -29.90 0.89 32.21
CA VAL A 155 -30.78 1.31 31.09
C VAL A 155 -30.87 0.20 30.05
N ASN A 156 -29.74 -0.39 29.70
CA ASN A 156 -29.60 -1.39 28.63
C ASN A 156 -29.12 -2.75 29.13
N HIS A 157 -29.27 -2.99 30.44
CA HIS A 157 -28.89 -4.23 31.12
C HIS A 157 -29.62 -4.35 32.45
N ASP A 158 -29.74 -5.58 32.95
CA ASP A 158 -30.19 -5.86 34.31
C ASP A 158 -28.99 -5.79 35.28
N PRO A 159 -28.98 -4.92 36.30
CA PRO A 159 -27.92 -4.87 37.30
C PRO A 159 -27.67 -6.20 38.03
N ALA A 160 -28.69 -7.05 38.15
CA ALA A 160 -28.58 -8.35 38.81
C ALA A 160 -27.86 -9.41 37.97
N VAL A 161 -27.74 -9.19 36.65
CA VAL A 161 -27.14 -10.14 35.72
C VAL A 161 -26.24 -9.40 34.75
N ARG A 162 -24.92 -9.57 34.87
CA ARG A 162 -23.95 -8.94 33.96
C ARG A 162 -23.55 -9.89 32.82
N PRO A 163 -24.23 -9.85 31.65
CA PRO A 163 -23.89 -10.73 30.53
C PRO A 163 -22.49 -10.41 29.95
N ARG A 164 -21.80 -11.44 29.47
CA ARG A 164 -20.52 -11.29 28.76
C ARG A 164 -20.76 -10.64 27.40
N ARG A 165 -19.74 -9.96 26.87
CA ARG A 165 -19.82 -9.27 25.57
C ARG A 165 -20.35 -10.17 24.45
N GLN A 166 -19.86 -11.41 24.35
CA GLN A 166 -20.25 -12.36 23.30
C GLN A 166 -21.70 -12.88 23.40
N ASP A 167 -22.39 -12.59 24.50
CA ASP A 167 -23.75 -13.07 24.77
C ASP A 167 -24.79 -11.94 24.63
N ARG A 168 -24.39 -10.76 24.13
CA ARG A 168 -25.26 -9.58 23.98
C ARG A 168 -25.45 -9.25 22.51
N GLU A 169 -26.68 -8.86 22.17
CA GLU A 169 -26.93 -8.16 20.92
C GLU A 169 -26.18 -6.82 20.91
N PRO A 170 -25.60 -6.42 19.77
CA PRO A 170 -24.89 -5.16 19.66
C PRO A 170 -25.86 -4.00 19.82
N HIS A 171 -25.48 -3.03 20.66
CA HIS A 171 -26.13 -1.73 20.69
C HIS A 171 -25.33 -0.75 19.85
N PHE A 172 -25.99 0.29 19.36
CA PHE A 172 -25.32 1.34 18.60
C PHE A 172 -25.50 2.68 19.31
N ARG A 173 -24.39 3.40 19.49
CA ARG A 173 -24.40 4.79 19.94
C ARG A 173 -24.28 5.67 18.71
N GLU A 174 -25.20 6.60 18.56
CA GLU A 174 -25.14 7.65 17.54
C GLU A 174 -23.81 8.43 17.66
N THR A 175 -23.15 8.67 16.53
CA THR A 175 -21.88 9.42 16.53
C THR A 175 -22.07 10.91 16.28
N GLY A 176 -23.25 11.33 15.82
CA GLY A 176 -23.49 12.72 15.43
C GLY A 176 -22.82 13.11 14.12
N ALA A 177 -22.28 12.18 13.33
CA ALA A 177 -21.53 12.55 12.12
C ALA A 177 -22.44 12.93 10.96
N PHE A 178 -23.34 12.02 10.57
CA PHE A 178 -24.29 12.23 9.49
C PHE A 178 -25.62 11.50 9.67
N TYR A 179 -26.64 12.02 8.99
CA TYR A 179 -28.01 11.51 8.88
C TYR A 179 -28.48 11.65 7.44
N VAL A 180 -28.72 10.54 6.77
CA VAL A 180 -29.23 10.48 5.40
C VAL A 180 -30.73 10.22 5.45
N MET A 181 -31.53 11.04 4.77
CA MET A 181 -32.98 10.99 4.84
C MET A 181 -33.62 11.20 3.47
N ARG A 182 -34.78 10.56 3.24
CA ARG A 182 -35.71 10.99 2.19
C ARG A 182 -36.16 12.43 2.46
N THR A 183 -35.95 13.35 1.52
CA THR A 183 -36.30 14.78 1.70
C THR A 183 -37.79 14.97 1.95
N ALA A 184 -38.64 14.25 1.22
CA ALA A 184 -40.09 14.30 1.40
C ALA A 184 -40.52 13.91 2.83
N GLY A 185 -39.89 12.88 3.41
CA GLY A 185 -40.17 12.44 4.77
C GLY A 185 -39.73 13.47 5.81
N LEU A 186 -38.55 14.09 5.64
CA LEU A 186 -38.10 15.16 6.53
C LEU A 186 -39.06 16.36 6.50
N ARG A 187 -39.55 16.77 5.32
CA ARG A 187 -40.51 17.87 5.20
C ARG A 187 -41.86 17.55 5.84
N GLU A 188 -42.36 16.33 5.66
CA GLU A 188 -43.64 15.91 6.25
C GLU A 188 -43.57 15.82 7.77
N ARG A 189 -42.49 15.23 8.31
CA ARG A 189 -42.38 14.86 9.73
C ARG A 189 -41.70 15.92 10.58
N GLY A 190 -40.80 16.73 10.00
CA GLY A 190 -40.07 17.77 10.69
C GLY A 190 -38.97 17.26 11.66
N HIS A 191 -38.67 15.96 11.67
CA HIS A 191 -37.59 15.36 12.47
C HIS A 191 -36.85 14.29 11.65
N ARG A 192 -35.61 13.94 12.04
CA ARG A 192 -34.72 13.06 11.27
C ARG A 192 -34.98 11.56 11.35
N PHE A 193 -35.79 11.10 12.31
CA PHE A 193 -36.09 9.68 12.51
C PHE A 193 -37.54 9.37 12.16
N PHE A 194 -37.79 8.84 10.96
CA PHE A 194 -39.12 8.46 10.49
C PHE A 194 -39.05 7.23 9.59
N GLY A 195 -40.21 6.62 9.36
CA GLY A 195 -40.31 5.42 8.54
C GLY A 195 -39.42 4.29 9.08
N THR A 196 -38.70 3.64 8.18
CA THR A 196 -37.67 2.66 8.55
C THR A 196 -36.37 3.36 8.87
N VAL A 197 -35.91 3.24 10.11
CA VAL A 197 -34.64 3.82 10.59
C VAL A 197 -33.58 2.72 10.65
N ALA A 198 -32.43 2.97 10.04
CA ALA A 198 -31.28 2.06 10.10
C ALA A 198 -30.00 2.75 10.56
N VAL A 199 -29.06 1.96 11.09
CA VAL A 199 -27.73 2.43 11.51
C VAL A 199 -26.74 2.13 10.40
N GLN A 200 -25.90 3.10 10.04
CA GLN A 200 -24.66 2.88 9.31
C GLN A 200 -23.51 2.72 10.31
N PRO A 201 -22.98 1.49 10.50
CA PRO A 201 -21.87 1.27 11.42
C PRO A 201 -20.63 2.04 10.97
N VAL A 202 -20.01 2.78 11.88
CA VAL A 202 -18.74 3.48 11.63
C VAL A 202 -17.67 3.05 12.65
N PRO A 203 -16.38 3.10 12.29
CA PRO A 203 -15.29 2.80 13.22
C PRO A 203 -15.33 3.67 14.48
N SER A 204 -14.95 3.11 15.63
CA SER A 204 -14.95 3.83 16.90
C SER A 204 -14.07 5.08 16.91
N ARG A 205 -12.98 5.08 16.12
CA ARG A 205 -12.09 6.24 15.94
C ARG A 205 -12.75 7.41 15.21
N HIS A 206 -13.89 7.20 14.53
CA HIS A 206 -14.67 8.26 13.88
C HIS A 206 -15.75 8.86 14.81
N ALA A 207 -15.96 8.27 16.01
CA ALA A 207 -17.08 8.60 16.90
C ALA A 207 -16.78 9.73 17.90
N VAL A 208 -15.81 10.61 17.59
CA VAL A 208 -15.40 11.74 18.42
C VAL A 208 -16.25 12.96 18.07
N GLU A 209 -17.20 13.26 18.94
CA GLU A 209 -18.04 14.45 18.88
C GLU A 209 -17.47 15.51 19.82
N ILE A 210 -17.30 16.73 19.33
CA ILE A 210 -16.70 17.84 20.07
C ILE A 210 -17.81 18.64 20.72
N ASP A 211 -17.91 18.60 22.05
CA ASP A 211 -18.84 19.45 22.82
C ASP A 211 -18.14 20.32 23.85
N VAL A 212 -17.06 19.81 24.44
CA VAL A 212 -16.22 20.51 25.40
C VAL A 212 -14.77 20.64 24.89
N PRO A 213 -13.94 21.52 25.47
CA PRO A 213 -12.55 21.70 25.05
C PRO A 213 -11.72 20.41 25.07
N GLU A 214 -11.99 19.50 26.00
CA GLU A 214 -11.30 18.21 26.12
C GLU A 214 -11.52 17.31 24.89
N ASP A 215 -12.72 17.32 24.31
CA ASP A 215 -13.02 16.55 23.09
C ASP A 215 -12.19 17.06 21.91
N LEU A 216 -11.96 18.38 21.86
CA LEU A 216 -11.14 19.01 20.83
C LEU A 216 -9.67 18.61 20.97
N GLU A 217 -9.16 18.47 22.19
CA GLU A 217 -7.81 17.94 22.45
C GLU A 217 -7.68 16.49 21.97
N ILE A 218 -8.68 15.65 22.29
CA ILE A 218 -8.73 14.24 21.83
C ILE A 218 -8.78 14.17 20.31
N ALA A 219 -9.65 14.96 19.66
CA ALA A 219 -9.75 15.01 18.20
C ALA A 219 -8.41 15.45 17.58
N ARG A 220 -7.75 16.47 18.12
CA ARG A 220 -6.42 16.92 17.64
C ARG A 220 -5.35 15.85 17.77
N ALA A 221 -5.35 15.10 18.88
CA ALA A 221 -4.41 14.01 19.10
C ALA A 221 -4.66 12.82 18.15
N LEU A 222 -5.92 12.55 17.80
CA LEU A 222 -6.29 11.46 16.89
C LEU A 222 -6.09 11.80 15.42
N ALA A 223 -6.16 13.08 15.03
CA ALA A 223 -6.12 13.50 13.63
C ALA A 223 -4.97 12.88 12.80
N PRO A 224 -3.71 12.81 13.28
CA PRO A 224 -2.61 12.20 12.51
C PRO A 224 -2.78 10.70 12.22
N PHE A 225 -3.65 10.01 12.98
CA PHE A 225 -3.88 8.58 12.86
C PHE A 225 -5.20 8.23 12.15
N VAL A 226 -6.13 9.19 12.10
CA VAL A 226 -7.46 9.01 11.51
C VAL A 226 -7.54 9.64 10.13
N ASP A 227 -6.92 10.81 9.95
CA ASP A 227 -6.93 11.50 8.66
C ASP A 227 -6.04 10.77 7.66
N GLU A 228 -6.54 10.63 6.44
CA GLU A 228 -5.65 10.32 5.33
C GLU A 228 -4.67 11.50 5.16
N PRO A 229 -3.35 11.26 5.01
CA PRO A 229 -2.39 12.33 4.87
C PRO A 229 -2.73 13.22 3.67
N LEU A 230 -3.07 14.48 3.94
CA LEU A 230 -3.38 15.42 2.86
C LEU A 230 -2.20 15.57 1.89
N PRO A 231 -2.44 15.57 0.57
CA PRO A 231 -1.43 15.88 -0.41
C PRO A 231 -0.80 17.27 -0.20
N ILE A 232 0.48 17.42 -0.56
CA ILE A 232 1.24 18.67 -0.46
C ILE A 232 1.53 19.17 -1.89
N ASP A 233 0.69 20.05 -2.44
CA ASP A 233 0.91 20.60 -3.79
C ASP A 233 1.99 21.69 -3.78
N VAL A 234 3.22 21.28 -4.11
CA VAL A 234 4.39 22.16 -4.19
C VAL A 234 5.25 21.85 -5.41
N ASP A 235 5.95 22.86 -5.90
CA ASP A 235 6.90 22.77 -7.00
C ASP A 235 8.32 22.46 -6.51
N ALA A 236 8.59 22.77 -5.23
CA ALA A 236 9.90 22.61 -4.62
C ALA A 236 9.83 22.12 -3.16
N VAL A 237 10.84 21.36 -2.78
CA VAL A 237 11.08 20.86 -1.42
C VAL A 237 12.48 21.30 -0.97
N VAL A 238 12.52 22.07 0.10
CA VAL A 238 13.75 22.48 0.78
C VAL A 238 13.78 21.81 2.15
N THR A 239 14.93 21.26 2.53
CA THR A 239 15.07 20.59 3.82
C THR A 239 16.26 21.14 4.57
N ASP A 240 16.13 21.31 5.89
CA ASP A 240 17.29 21.21 6.76
C ASP A 240 17.92 19.81 6.63
N PHE A 241 19.17 19.66 7.05
CA PHE A 241 19.80 18.35 7.12
C PHE A 241 19.65 17.71 8.49
N ASP A 242 20.12 18.39 9.53
CA ASP A 242 20.20 17.86 10.89
C ASP A 242 18.78 17.78 11.49
N GLY A 243 18.45 16.66 12.13
CA GLY A 243 17.10 16.39 12.66
C GLY A 243 15.98 16.28 11.62
N VAL A 244 16.29 16.34 10.32
CA VAL A 244 15.36 16.07 9.22
C VAL A 244 15.81 14.83 8.44
N HIS A 245 16.99 14.88 7.83
CA HIS A 245 17.60 13.70 7.19
C HIS A 245 18.29 12.78 8.21
N THR A 246 18.61 13.29 9.40
CA THR A 246 19.21 12.58 10.53
C THR A 246 18.25 12.55 11.73
N ASP A 247 18.50 11.66 12.70
CA ASP A 247 17.79 11.58 13.97
C ASP A 247 18.32 12.58 15.02
N ASP A 248 18.93 13.67 14.54
CA ASP A 248 19.55 14.73 15.34
C ASP A 248 20.70 14.24 16.25
N ARG A 249 21.27 13.06 15.96
CA ARG A 249 22.43 12.50 16.67
C ARG A 249 23.66 12.45 15.77
N ALA A 250 24.78 12.81 16.38
CA ALA A 250 26.11 12.67 15.81
C ALA A 250 26.99 11.77 16.70
N PHE A 251 27.67 10.80 16.08
CA PHE A 251 28.67 9.97 16.72
C PHE A 251 30.05 10.60 16.48
N VAL A 252 30.72 11.02 17.53
CA VAL A 252 32.04 11.65 17.46
C VAL A 252 33.08 10.72 18.07
N ASP A 253 34.13 10.40 17.32
CA ASP A 253 35.24 9.58 17.83
C ASP A 253 36.27 10.42 18.63
N SER A 254 37.26 9.75 19.23
CA SER A 254 38.30 10.43 20.01
C SER A 254 39.20 11.38 19.21
N GLU A 255 39.15 11.32 17.89
CA GLU A 255 39.88 12.22 16.99
C GLU A 255 39.01 13.39 16.50
N GLY A 256 37.74 13.46 16.93
CA GLY A 256 36.79 14.48 16.52
C GLY A 256 36.14 14.23 15.16
N ARG A 257 36.23 13.01 14.62
CA ARG A 257 35.53 12.66 13.38
C ARG A 257 34.07 12.34 13.67
N GLU A 258 33.19 12.91 12.87
CA GLU A 258 31.75 12.81 13.05
C GLU A 258 31.11 11.83 12.06
N MET A 259 30.15 11.05 12.55
CA MET A 259 29.28 10.18 11.74
C MET A 259 27.82 10.42 12.14
N VAL A 260 26.92 10.44 11.16
CA VAL A 260 25.47 10.57 11.38
C VAL A 260 24.72 9.41 10.73
N ALA A 261 23.55 9.07 11.26
CA ALA A 261 22.65 8.10 10.66
C ALA A 261 21.64 8.82 9.76
N VAL A 262 21.36 8.26 8.57
CA VAL A 262 20.36 8.78 7.64
C VAL A 262 19.48 7.67 7.09
N SER A 263 18.21 7.97 6.83
CA SER A 263 17.27 7.00 6.25
C SER A 263 17.59 6.71 4.77
N ARG A 264 17.53 5.44 4.39
CA ARG A 264 17.56 5.04 2.96
C ARG A 264 16.23 5.32 2.27
N SER A 265 15.12 5.22 3.01
CA SER A 265 13.78 5.55 2.50
C SER A 265 13.67 7.01 2.09
N ASP A 266 14.28 7.93 2.86
CA ASP A 266 14.35 9.36 2.54
C ASP A 266 15.10 9.61 1.23
N GLY A 267 16.16 8.84 0.98
CA GLY A 267 16.88 8.89 -0.30
C GLY A 267 16.03 8.47 -1.49
N MET A 268 15.15 7.47 -1.32
CA MET A 268 14.16 7.10 -2.35
C MET A 268 13.12 8.19 -2.56
N GLY A 269 12.61 8.81 -1.49
CA GLY A 269 11.67 9.92 -1.58
C GLY A 269 12.20 11.07 -2.43
N ILE A 270 13.42 11.53 -2.11
CA ILE A 270 14.13 12.55 -2.90
C ILE A 270 14.29 12.15 -4.36
N ALA A 271 14.64 10.88 -4.65
CA ALA A 271 14.78 10.40 -6.02
C ALA A 271 13.45 10.46 -6.79
N LEU A 272 12.33 10.11 -6.15
CA LEU A 272 11.00 10.18 -6.73
C LEU A 272 10.55 11.63 -6.98
N LEU A 273 10.79 12.53 -6.01
CA LEU A 273 10.53 13.97 -6.16
C LEU A 273 11.26 14.55 -7.38
N ARG A 274 12.55 14.25 -7.51
CA ARG A 274 13.35 14.70 -8.65
C ARG A 274 12.84 14.15 -9.98
N ARG A 275 12.45 12.88 -10.04
CA ARG A 275 11.85 12.27 -11.25
C ARG A 275 10.53 12.95 -11.63
N ALA A 276 9.73 13.34 -10.65
CA ALA A 276 8.50 14.08 -10.87
C ALA A 276 8.75 15.55 -11.27
N GLY A 277 9.99 16.02 -11.30
CA GLY A 277 10.34 17.41 -11.62
C GLY A 277 10.22 18.38 -10.44
N VAL A 278 10.09 17.89 -9.20
CA VAL A 278 10.14 18.73 -7.99
C VAL A 278 11.57 19.23 -7.80
N LYS A 279 11.75 20.53 -7.62
CA LYS A 279 13.05 21.10 -7.29
C LYS A 279 13.41 20.76 -5.83
N THR A 280 14.65 20.36 -5.58
CA THR A 280 15.09 19.98 -4.23
C THR A 280 16.33 20.77 -3.82
N LEU A 281 16.42 21.13 -2.54
CA LEU A 281 17.57 21.83 -1.96
C LEU A 281 17.79 21.40 -0.51
N VAL A 282 19.04 21.16 -0.12
CA VAL A 282 19.43 21.01 1.29
C VAL A 282 20.11 22.29 1.76
N LEU A 283 19.65 22.85 2.88
CA LEU A 283 20.32 23.93 3.59
C LEU A 283 20.88 23.40 4.91
N SER A 284 22.09 23.80 5.27
CA SER A 284 22.66 23.54 6.60
C SER A 284 23.43 24.76 7.09
N THR A 285 23.37 25.01 8.40
CA THR A 285 24.13 26.12 9.01
C THR A 285 25.62 25.80 9.13
N GLU A 286 25.95 24.54 9.41
CA GLU A 286 27.33 24.11 9.60
C GLU A 286 27.96 23.62 8.30
N ARG A 287 29.30 23.64 8.23
CA ARG A 287 30.03 22.97 7.14
C ARG A 287 30.40 21.58 7.61
N ASN A 288 29.73 20.57 7.07
CA ASN A 288 29.94 19.19 7.45
C ASN A 288 30.14 18.31 6.19
N PRO A 289 31.30 17.63 6.06
CA PRO A 289 31.58 16.75 4.92
C PRO A 289 30.53 15.66 4.70
N VAL A 290 29.88 15.17 5.76
CA VAL A 290 28.86 14.12 5.69
C VAL A 290 27.62 14.61 4.93
N VAL A 291 27.20 15.85 5.22
CA VAL A 291 26.07 16.51 4.55
C VAL A 291 26.36 16.65 3.05
N ALA A 292 27.59 17.07 2.70
CA ALA A 292 27.99 17.25 1.30
C ALA A 292 28.03 15.91 0.55
N ALA A 293 28.63 14.87 1.17
CA ALA A 293 28.68 13.53 0.60
C ALA A 293 27.27 12.94 0.40
N ARG A 294 26.36 13.17 1.36
CA ARG A 294 24.97 12.72 1.28
C ARG A 294 24.21 13.44 0.17
N ALA A 295 24.31 14.76 0.09
CA ALA A 295 23.67 15.55 -0.95
C ALA A 295 24.15 15.15 -2.37
N ALA A 296 25.47 14.95 -2.53
CA ALA A 296 26.06 14.45 -3.77
C ALA A 296 25.50 13.07 -4.16
N LYS A 297 25.39 12.14 -3.20
CA LYS A 297 24.80 10.81 -3.43
C LYS A 297 23.33 10.88 -3.86
N LEU A 298 22.57 11.84 -3.35
CA LEU A 298 21.16 12.05 -3.70
C LEU A 298 20.97 12.86 -4.99
N GLY A 299 22.05 13.47 -5.51
CA GLY A 299 22.01 14.42 -6.61
C GLY A 299 21.18 15.67 -6.28
N VAL A 300 21.24 16.11 -5.02
CA VAL A 300 20.53 17.31 -4.53
C VAL A 300 21.55 18.44 -4.32
N PRO A 301 21.28 19.66 -4.79
CA PRO A 301 22.08 20.83 -4.44
C PRO A 301 22.11 21.04 -2.92
N VAL A 302 23.27 21.44 -2.39
CA VAL A 302 23.43 21.74 -0.97
C VAL A 302 24.16 23.06 -0.77
N VAL A 303 23.67 23.86 0.18
CA VAL A 303 24.33 25.09 0.61
C VAL A 303 24.60 25.00 2.12
N GLN A 304 25.86 25.20 2.50
CA GLN A 304 26.36 24.97 3.86
C GLN A 304 27.18 26.13 4.38
N GLY A 305 27.42 26.17 5.69
CA GLY A 305 28.20 27.23 6.34
C GLY A 305 27.47 28.57 6.30
N LEU A 306 26.16 28.54 6.43
CA LEU A 306 25.29 29.70 6.32
C LEU A 306 25.14 30.36 7.70
N GLY A 307 25.48 31.65 7.78
CA GLY A 307 25.13 32.46 8.95
C GLY A 307 23.62 32.77 9.03
N ALA A 308 22.91 32.69 7.90
CA ALA A 308 21.47 32.92 7.80
C ALA A 308 20.89 32.10 6.62
N LYS A 309 20.07 31.07 6.92
CA LYS A 309 19.50 30.16 5.90
C LYS A 309 18.48 30.85 4.99
N ASP A 310 17.74 31.81 5.52
CA ASP A 310 16.70 32.59 4.83
C ASP A 310 17.23 33.40 3.65
N ALA A 311 18.42 33.99 3.79
CA ALA A 311 19.10 34.68 2.69
C ALA A 311 19.45 33.73 1.53
N ALA A 312 19.94 32.52 1.85
CA ALA A 312 20.26 31.49 0.86
C ALA A 312 19.00 30.95 0.18
N LEU A 313 17.94 30.69 0.95
CA LEU A 313 16.64 30.30 0.43
C LEU A 313 16.10 31.36 -0.54
N ARG A 314 16.12 32.65 -0.16
CA ARG A 314 15.65 33.75 -1.02
C ARG A 314 16.40 33.80 -2.35
N ALA A 315 17.73 33.68 -2.30
CA ALA A 315 18.56 33.69 -3.49
C ALA A 315 18.25 32.51 -4.41
N TRP A 316 18.05 31.32 -3.84
CA TRP A 316 17.71 30.12 -4.60
C TRP A 316 16.32 30.19 -5.23
N LEU A 317 15.30 30.63 -4.48
CA LEU A 317 13.94 30.85 -5.02
C LEU A 317 13.95 31.82 -6.18
N THR A 318 14.72 32.91 -6.06
CA THR A 318 14.88 33.91 -7.13
C THR A 318 15.58 33.31 -8.36
N ALA A 319 16.64 32.52 -8.16
CA ALA A 319 17.39 31.91 -9.26
C ALA A 319 16.60 30.85 -10.02
N GLU A 320 15.76 30.08 -9.33
CA GLU A 320 14.93 29.03 -9.93
C GLU A 320 13.57 29.55 -10.41
N GLY A 321 13.21 30.80 -10.11
CA GLY A 321 11.93 31.40 -10.48
C GLY A 321 10.73 30.76 -9.79
N LEU A 322 10.90 30.32 -8.54
CA LEU A 322 9.87 29.60 -7.77
C LEU A 322 8.97 30.56 -6.99
N ASP A 323 7.66 30.29 -6.99
CA ASP A 323 6.69 30.95 -6.12
C ASP A 323 6.84 30.42 -4.68
N PRO A 324 7.18 31.26 -3.69
CA PRO A 324 7.32 30.82 -2.31
C PRO A 324 6.07 30.13 -1.74
N GLU A 325 4.87 30.47 -2.20
CA GLU A 325 3.61 29.83 -1.77
C GLU A 325 3.53 28.35 -2.20
N ARG A 326 4.25 27.98 -3.27
CA ARG A 326 4.34 26.61 -3.80
C ARG A 326 5.64 25.91 -3.40
N VAL A 327 6.26 26.29 -2.29
CA VAL A 327 7.47 25.65 -1.75
C VAL A 327 7.20 25.05 -0.38
N ALA A 328 7.70 23.83 -0.17
CA ALA A 328 7.78 23.22 1.15
C ALA A 328 9.17 23.42 1.76
N TYR A 329 9.22 23.85 3.02
CA TYR A 329 10.45 23.87 3.81
C TYR A 329 10.28 22.96 5.02
N VAL A 330 11.17 21.98 5.19
CA VAL A 330 11.17 21.08 6.35
C VAL A 330 12.29 21.46 7.31
N GLY A 331 11.92 21.77 8.55
CA GLY A 331 12.86 22.11 9.61
C GLY A 331 12.58 21.37 10.92
N ASN A 332 13.58 21.33 11.80
CA ASN A 332 13.49 20.72 13.12
C ASN A 332 13.78 21.72 14.26
N ASP A 333 14.56 22.78 14.03
CA ASP A 333 15.03 23.67 15.11
C ASP A 333 14.80 25.18 14.83
N VAL A 334 15.00 26.02 15.84
CA VAL A 334 14.64 27.44 15.85
C VAL A 334 15.33 28.27 14.77
N ASN A 335 16.46 27.80 14.25
CA ASN A 335 17.19 28.40 13.13
C ASN A 335 16.45 28.26 11.79
N ASP A 336 15.44 27.39 11.69
CA ASP A 336 14.60 27.22 10.50
C ASP A 336 13.39 28.16 10.44
N LEU A 337 13.03 28.79 11.56
CA LEU A 337 11.80 29.60 11.68
C LEU A 337 11.73 30.73 10.64
N SER A 338 12.86 31.35 10.30
CA SER A 338 12.90 32.42 9.28
C SER A 338 12.66 31.88 7.87
N CYS A 339 13.17 30.68 7.55
CA CYS A 339 12.88 30.00 6.29
C CYS A 339 11.43 29.53 6.20
N MET A 340 10.90 28.94 7.29
CA MET A 340 9.52 28.48 7.36
C MET A 340 8.52 29.63 7.18
N ALA A 341 8.82 30.81 7.74
CA ALA A 341 7.99 32.00 7.57
C ALA A 341 7.98 32.56 6.12
N MET A 342 8.87 32.09 5.24
CA MET A 342 8.97 32.56 3.86
C MET A 342 8.19 31.73 2.85
N VAL A 343 7.72 30.53 3.20
CA VAL A 343 7.15 29.57 2.26
C VAL A 343 5.69 29.24 2.59
N GLY A 344 4.90 28.82 1.59
CA GLY A 344 3.48 28.47 1.77
C GLY A 344 3.25 27.12 2.47
N TRP A 345 4.29 26.28 2.52
CA TRP A 345 4.26 24.98 3.20
C TRP A 345 5.41 24.83 4.21
N PRO A 346 5.32 25.51 5.38
CA PRO A 346 6.23 25.23 6.48
C PRO A 346 5.89 23.86 7.07
N VAL A 347 6.86 22.95 7.09
CA VAL A 347 6.72 21.57 7.56
C VAL A 347 7.70 21.31 8.70
N ALA A 348 7.25 20.56 9.71
CA ALA A 348 8.09 20.12 10.82
C ALA A 348 8.05 18.60 11.00
N VAL A 349 9.14 18.04 11.50
CA VAL A 349 9.18 16.68 12.04
C VAL A 349 8.52 16.62 13.43
N PRO A 350 7.97 15.47 13.87
CA PRO A 350 7.24 15.36 15.13
C PRO A 350 8.10 15.66 16.37
N ASP A 351 9.40 15.42 16.29
CA ASP A 351 10.41 15.67 17.31
C ASP A 351 11.05 17.07 17.24
N ALA A 352 10.60 17.92 16.32
CA ALA A 352 11.06 19.30 16.19
C ALA A 352 10.81 20.14 17.45
N HIS A 353 11.63 21.17 17.63
CA HIS A 353 11.50 22.14 18.71
C HIS A 353 10.04 22.69 18.77
N PRO A 354 9.44 22.87 19.97
CA PRO A 354 8.02 23.26 20.07
C PRO A 354 7.61 24.49 19.28
N ARG A 355 8.50 25.49 19.17
CA ARG A 355 8.26 26.71 18.36
C ARG A 355 8.21 26.42 16.85
N VAL A 356 8.98 25.46 16.38
CA VAL A 356 9.01 25.02 14.97
C VAL A 356 7.72 24.29 14.63
N ARG A 357 7.30 23.34 15.48
CA ARG A 357 6.00 22.66 15.33
C ARG A 357 4.83 23.63 15.36
N ALA A 358 4.89 24.65 16.23
CA ALA A 358 3.85 25.68 16.31
C ALA A 358 3.80 26.60 15.07
N ALA A 359 4.93 26.79 14.37
CA ALA A 359 5.00 27.54 13.13
C ALA A 359 4.68 26.70 11.89
N ALA A 360 4.69 25.37 12.01
CA ALA A 360 4.44 24.46 10.90
C ALA A 360 2.96 24.42 10.52
N ARG A 361 2.71 24.42 9.21
CA ARG A 361 1.41 24.11 8.61
C ARG A 361 1.15 22.61 8.67
N VAL A 362 2.20 21.82 8.49
CA VAL A 362 2.15 20.36 8.52
C VAL A 362 3.21 19.84 9.49
N VAL A 363 2.80 18.97 10.41
CA VAL A 363 3.72 18.16 11.20
C VAL A 363 3.66 16.74 10.66
N LEU A 364 4.80 16.20 10.27
CA LEU A 364 4.92 14.84 9.76
C LEU A 364 4.73 13.82 10.89
N SER A 365 4.42 12.58 10.52
CA SER A 365 4.30 11.46 11.48
C SER A 365 5.63 10.78 11.77
N ALA A 366 6.53 10.73 10.78
CA ALA A 366 7.85 10.13 10.91
C ALA A 366 8.88 11.14 11.45
N PRO A 367 9.70 10.76 12.46
CA PRO A 367 10.77 11.60 12.98
C PRO A 367 11.94 11.74 12.00
N GLY A 368 12.79 12.73 12.26
CA GLY A 368 14.04 12.94 11.53
C GLY A 368 14.86 11.67 11.41
N GLY A 369 15.46 11.41 10.25
CA GLY A 369 16.31 10.24 10.03
C GLY A 369 15.57 8.88 10.02
N ALA A 370 14.26 8.86 10.22
CA ALA A 370 13.43 7.66 10.28
C ALA A 370 12.36 7.60 9.17
N GLY A 371 12.47 8.41 8.12
CA GLY A 371 11.49 8.44 7.03
C GLY A 371 10.71 9.74 6.87
N ALA A 372 11.05 10.80 7.60
CA ALA A 372 10.37 12.10 7.50
C ALA A 372 10.35 12.64 6.06
N VAL A 373 11.52 12.66 5.39
CA VAL A 373 11.61 13.17 4.02
C VAL A 373 10.87 12.24 3.05
N ARG A 374 10.83 10.93 3.32
CA ARG A 374 10.05 9.97 2.54
C ARG A 374 8.55 10.25 2.64
N GLU A 375 8.02 10.42 3.85
CA GLU A 375 6.61 10.74 4.07
C GLU A 375 6.23 12.04 3.35
N LEU A 376 7.04 13.10 3.52
CA LEU A 376 6.86 14.36 2.79
C LEU A 376 6.83 14.10 1.28
N SER A 377 7.78 13.31 0.78
CA SER A 377 7.90 13.03 -0.66
C SER A 377 6.65 12.36 -1.21
N ASP A 378 6.16 11.32 -0.52
CA ASP A 378 4.97 10.58 -0.93
C ASP A 378 3.74 11.51 -0.94
N ARG A 379 3.61 12.43 0.03
CA ARG A 379 2.54 13.42 0.09
C ARG A 379 2.62 14.48 -1.02
N VAL A 380 3.83 14.90 -1.40
CA VAL A 380 4.02 15.83 -2.53
C VAL A 380 3.66 15.15 -3.85
N LEU A 381 4.06 13.89 -4.02
CA LEU A 381 3.76 13.12 -5.23
C LEU A 381 2.26 12.83 -5.36
N ALA A 382 1.56 12.59 -4.25
CA ALA A 382 0.11 12.40 -4.23
C ALA A 382 -0.68 13.64 -4.69
N ALA A 383 -0.09 14.83 -4.59
CA ALA A 383 -0.73 16.09 -4.99
C ALA A 383 -0.61 16.37 -6.49
N ARG A 384 0.27 15.64 -7.18
CA ARG A 384 0.57 15.91 -8.59
C ARG A 384 -0.44 15.21 -9.48
N PRO A 385 -1.00 15.90 -10.49
CA PRO A 385 -1.73 15.22 -11.55
C PRO A 385 -0.77 14.19 -12.15
N ALA A 386 -1.25 12.96 -12.32
CA ALA A 386 -0.48 11.88 -12.92
C ALA A 386 0.23 12.44 -14.16
N ALA A 387 1.57 12.43 -14.16
CA ALA A 387 2.33 12.87 -15.33
C ALA A 387 1.77 12.14 -16.54
N ALA A 388 1.50 12.87 -17.62
CA ALA A 388 1.06 12.27 -18.87
C ALA A 388 2.01 11.10 -19.19
N PRO A 389 1.49 9.88 -19.37
CA PRO A 389 2.35 8.75 -19.67
C PRO A 389 3.11 9.08 -20.95
N GLU A 390 4.43 8.97 -20.89
CA GLU A 390 5.27 8.92 -22.08
C GLU A 390 4.69 7.83 -23.00
N ALA A 391 4.44 8.19 -24.26
CA ALA A 391 3.50 7.52 -25.16
C ALA A 391 3.49 5.98 -25.02
N ALA A 392 2.41 5.47 -24.43
CA ALA A 392 2.11 4.04 -24.43
C ALA A 392 1.81 3.59 -25.88
N PRO A 393 2.28 2.41 -26.31
CA PRO A 393 1.79 1.80 -27.53
C PRO A 393 0.27 1.54 -27.42
N GLU A 394 -0.41 1.57 -28.56
CA GLU A 394 -1.86 1.61 -28.72
C GLU A 394 -2.66 0.75 -27.73
N THR A 395 -3.72 1.36 -27.19
CA THR A 395 -4.63 0.80 -26.20
C THR A 395 -5.40 -0.41 -26.75
N VAL A 396 -5.10 -1.59 -26.23
CA VAL A 396 -5.99 -2.76 -26.30
C VAL A 396 -7.16 -2.52 -25.33
N PRO A 397 -8.43 -2.71 -25.73
CA PRO A 397 -9.58 -2.42 -24.88
C PRO A 397 -9.58 -3.28 -23.61
N ALA A 398 -10.00 -2.67 -22.50
CA ALA A 398 -10.13 -3.32 -21.21
C ALA A 398 -11.07 -4.56 -21.32
N PRO A 399 -10.65 -5.74 -20.83
CA PRO A 399 -11.52 -6.90 -20.85
C PRO A 399 -12.63 -6.72 -19.80
N VAL A 400 -13.87 -6.88 -20.27
CA VAL A 400 -15.04 -7.17 -19.44
C VAL A 400 -14.71 -8.38 -18.57
N LEU A 401 -14.89 -8.25 -17.25
CA LEU A 401 -14.75 -9.36 -16.30
C LEU A 401 -15.69 -10.50 -16.73
N PRO A 402 -15.20 -11.70 -17.09
CA PRO A 402 -16.08 -12.84 -17.17
C PRO A 402 -16.51 -13.20 -15.75
N ALA A 403 -17.82 -13.41 -15.57
CA ALA A 403 -18.33 -14.13 -14.42
C ALA A 403 -17.54 -15.43 -14.26
N TYR A 404 -17.07 -15.72 -13.04
CA TYR A 404 -16.40 -16.96 -12.71
C TYR A 404 -17.35 -18.15 -12.97
N GLY A 405 -17.31 -18.66 -14.20
CA GLY A 405 -18.07 -19.79 -14.67
C GLY A 405 -17.49 -21.08 -14.08
N THR A 406 -18.33 -21.83 -13.39
CA THR A 406 -18.04 -23.09 -12.68
C THR A 406 -17.98 -24.30 -13.62
N ALA A 407 -17.32 -24.18 -14.79
CA ALA A 407 -17.05 -25.34 -15.63
C ALA A 407 -15.61 -25.83 -15.36
N PRO A 408 -15.40 -27.08 -14.92
CA PRO A 408 -14.05 -27.58 -14.65
C PRO A 408 -13.29 -27.68 -15.98
N LEU A 409 -12.22 -26.89 -16.10
CA LEU A 409 -11.18 -27.12 -17.10
C LEU A 409 -10.57 -28.50 -16.81
N ALA A 410 -10.22 -29.27 -17.85
CA ALA A 410 -9.48 -30.50 -17.66
C ALA A 410 -8.16 -30.18 -16.95
N GLU A 411 -7.96 -30.74 -15.75
CA GLU A 411 -6.77 -30.43 -14.96
C GLU A 411 -5.51 -30.98 -15.65
N PRO A 412 -4.44 -30.17 -15.79
CA PRO A 412 -3.21 -30.62 -16.41
C PRO A 412 -2.61 -31.81 -15.65
N ARG A 413 -2.04 -32.77 -16.39
CA ARG A 413 -1.38 -33.92 -15.76
C ARG A 413 -0.16 -33.45 -14.95
N PRO A 414 0.00 -33.92 -13.71
CA PRO A 414 1.18 -33.60 -12.93
C PRO A 414 2.48 -34.13 -13.55
N VAL A 415 3.57 -33.39 -13.39
CA VAL A 415 4.92 -33.74 -13.87
C VAL A 415 5.78 -34.20 -12.70
N ARG A 416 6.49 -35.33 -12.83
CA ARG A 416 7.41 -35.80 -11.79
C ARG A 416 8.71 -35.02 -11.85
N ILE A 417 9.08 -34.37 -10.74
CA ILE A 417 10.36 -33.68 -10.57
C ILE A 417 11.01 -34.26 -9.31
N GLY A 418 12.11 -34.99 -9.51
CA GLY A 418 12.78 -35.73 -8.44
C GLY A 418 11.81 -36.60 -7.65
N ARG A 419 11.70 -36.35 -6.34
CA ARG A 419 10.84 -37.10 -5.41
C ARG A 419 9.38 -36.66 -5.46
N SER A 420 9.09 -35.50 -6.03
CA SER A 420 7.77 -34.85 -5.99
C SER A 420 7.00 -35.01 -7.29
N LEU A 421 5.68 -34.96 -7.18
CA LEU A 421 4.78 -34.84 -8.33
C LEU A 421 4.24 -33.40 -8.32
N VAL A 422 4.45 -32.65 -9.40
CA VAL A 422 4.14 -31.22 -9.49
C VAL A 422 2.95 -31.03 -10.41
N GLY A 423 1.80 -30.62 -9.85
CA GLY A 423 0.58 -30.41 -10.60
C GLY A 423 -0.64 -30.24 -9.69
N PRO A 424 -1.83 -30.10 -10.30
CA PRO A 424 -3.09 -30.00 -9.56
C PRO A 424 -3.30 -31.15 -8.58
N GLY A 425 -3.86 -30.83 -7.41
CA GLY A 425 -4.12 -31.79 -6.34
C GLY A 425 -2.87 -32.31 -5.62
N GLN A 426 -1.68 -31.82 -5.97
CA GLN A 426 -0.44 -32.09 -5.24
C GLN A 426 -0.04 -30.88 -4.39
N PRO A 427 0.74 -31.08 -3.31
CA PRO A 427 1.31 -29.97 -2.58
C PRO A 427 2.16 -29.06 -3.48
N VAL A 428 2.02 -27.75 -3.31
CA VAL A 428 2.77 -26.71 -4.00
C VAL A 428 4.26 -26.99 -3.82
N TYR A 429 4.93 -27.13 -4.95
CA TYR A 429 6.36 -27.39 -5.02
C TYR A 429 7.14 -26.09 -4.85
N VAL A 430 7.83 -25.92 -3.73
CA VAL A 430 8.56 -24.70 -3.38
C VAL A 430 10.04 -24.86 -3.67
N ILE A 431 10.59 -23.88 -4.40
CA ILE A 431 11.98 -23.83 -4.86
C ILE A 431 12.68 -22.65 -4.19
N GLY A 432 13.72 -22.94 -3.40
CA GLY A 432 14.66 -21.93 -2.93
C GLY A 432 15.70 -21.63 -4.01
N GLU A 433 15.56 -20.50 -4.70
CA GLU A 433 16.53 -20.07 -5.72
C GLU A 433 17.78 -19.50 -5.04
N ILE A 434 18.83 -20.30 -4.98
CA ILE A 434 20.15 -19.88 -4.51
C ILE A 434 20.81 -19.00 -5.58
N GLY A 435 20.61 -19.33 -6.85
CA GLY A 435 21.15 -18.57 -7.97
C GLY A 435 22.67 -18.43 -7.86
N ILE A 436 23.14 -17.20 -7.69
CA ILE A 436 24.55 -16.86 -7.46
C ILE A 436 24.84 -16.28 -6.06
N ASN A 437 23.86 -16.30 -5.15
CA ASN A 437 24.00 -15.72 -3.79
C ASN A 437 25.03 -16.47 -2.91
N HIS A 438 25.54 -17.61 -3.39
CA HIS A 438 26.66 -18.32 -2.79
C HIS A 438 28.01 -17.63 -3.02
N ASN A 439 28.11 -16.66 -3.94
CA ASN A 439 29.34 -15.90 -4.21
C ASN A 439 30.59 -16.76 -4.48
N GLY A 440 30.40 -17.92 -5.12
CA GLY A 440 31.49 -18.89 -5.38
C GLY A 440 31.99 -19.64 -4.14
N ASP A 441 31.29 -19.60 -3.01
CA ASP A 441 31.65 -20.29 -1.77
C ASP A 441 30.69 -21.46 -1.49
N VAL A 442 31.24 -22.68 -1.45
CA VAL A 442 30.48 -23.92 -1.20
C VAL A 442 29.90 -23.96 0.21
N GLU A 443 30.55 -23.37 1.22
CA GLU A 443 29.98 -23.33 2.57
C GLU A 443 28.80 -22.36 2.67
N ILE A 444 28.82 -21.26 1.91
CA ILE A 444 27.66 -20.38 1.79
C ILE A 444 26.52 -21.13 1.09
N ALA A 445 26.80 -21.84 0.00
CA ALA A 445 25.81 -22.68 -0.67
C ALA A 445 25.21 -23.73 0.29
N ARG A 446 26.05 -24.39 1.09
CA ARG A 446 25.64 -25.37 2.11
C ARG A 446 24.67 -24.77 3.13
N ARG A 447 24.96 -23.57 3.63
CA ARG A 447 24.08 -22.84 4.56
C ARG A 447 22.77 -22.42 3.91
N LEU A 448 22.78 -22.04 2.64
CA LEU A 448 21.56 -21.71 1.90
C LEU A 448 20.70 -22.96 1.65
N ILE A 449 21.32 -24.12 1.43
CA ILE A 449 20.63 -25.41 1.38
C ILE A 449 19.96 -25.72 2.72
N ASP A 450 20.66 -25.48 3.84
CA ASP A 450 20.08 -25.66 5.18
C ASP A 450 18.83 -24.79 5.36
N VAL A 451 18.90 -23.50 4.99
CA VAL A 451 17.76 -22.58 5.05
C VAL A 451 16.56 -23.08 4.24
N ALA A 452 16.79 -23.56 3.01
CA ALA A 452 15.73 -24.08 2.16
C ALA A 452 15.13 -25.37 2.74
N ALA A 453 15.97 -26.30 3.18
CA ALA A 453 15.55 -27.58 3.74
C ALA A 453 14.76 -27.40 5.04
N ASP A 454 15.24 -26.54 5.96
CA ASP A 454 14.60 -26.29 7.25
C ASP A 454 13.26 -25.56 7.09
N ALA A 455 13.14 -24.67 6.11
CA ALA A 455 11.87 -24.05 5.76
C ALA A 455 10.87 -25.02 5.13
N GLY A 456 11.31 -26.20 4.66
CA GLY A 456 10.47 -27.20 4.00
C GLY A 456 10.32 -27.03 2.49
N CYS A 457 11.27 -26.36 1.83
CA CYS A 457 11.36 -26.35 0.37
C CYS A 457 11.66 -27.76 -0.15
N GLN A 458 11.04 -28.13 -1.27
CA GLN A 458 11.28 -29.43 -1.90
C GLN A 458 12.55 -29.44 -2.76
N ALA A 459 12.98 -28.27 -3.24
CA ALA A 459 14.22 -28.15 -3.98
C ALA A 459 14.96 -26.84 -3.76
N VAL A 460 16.26 -26.88 -4.06
CA VAL A 460 17.09 -25.71 -4.28
C VAL A 460 17.47 -25.60 -5.75
N LYS A 461 17.65 -24.36 -6.21
CA LYS A 461 18.04 -24.09 -7.59
C LYS A 461 19.29 -23.21 -7.66
N PHE A 462 20.19 -23.58 -8.58
CA PHE A 462 21.41 -22.85 -8.90
C PHE A 462 21.37 -22.31 -10.33
N GLN A 463 22.46 -21.67 -10.76
CA GLN A 463 22.68 -21.28 -12.15
C GLN A 463 23.99 -21.87 -12.63
N LYS A 464 23.99 -22.43 -13.85
CA LYS A 464 25.20 -22.95 -14.50
C LYS A 464 25.41 -22.22 -15.81
N ARG A 465 26.62 -21.69 -16.00
CA ARG A 465 27.03 -21.04 -17.25
C ARG A 465 28.46 -21.36 -17.60
N THR A 466 28.79 -21.16 -18.87
CA THR A 466 30.14 -21.03 -19.41
C THR A 466 30.41 -19.53 -19.55
N PRO A 467 31.16 -18.88 -18.64
CA PRO A 467 31.35 -17.42 -18.64
C PRO A 467 31.85 -16.86 -19.98
N GLU A 468 32.70 -17.61 -20.68
CA GLU A 468 33.24 -17.26 -22.01
C GLU A 468 32.19 -17.23 -23.11
N ILE A 469 31.04 -17.86 -22.91
CA ILE A 469 29.91 -17.82 -23.85
C ILE A 469 28.92 -16.75 -23.40
N CYS A 470 28.53 -16.76 -22.12
CA CYS A 470 27.41 -15.94 -21.64
C CYS A 470 27.77 -14.49 -21.33
N VAL A 471 29.05 -14.14 -21.14
CA VAL A 471 29.46 -12.75 -20.91
C VAL A 471 29.67 -12.04 -22.26
N PRO A 472 28.88 -10.99 -22.56
CA PRO A 472 29.05 -10.21 -23.79
C PRO A 472 30.47 -9.65 -23.90
N LEU A 473 31.05 -9.69 -25.10
CA LEU A 473 32.45 -9.29 -25.34
C LEU A 473 32.75 -7.88 -24.80
N GLU A 474 31.82 -6.93 -25.00
CA GLU A 474 31.92 -5.54 -24.55
C GLU A 474 31.88 -5.37 -23.02
N GLN A 475 31.43 -6.38 -22.28
CA GLN A 475 31.37 -6.34 -20.81
C GLN A 475 32.57 -7.00 -20.15
N ARG A 476 33.33 -7.85 -20.87
CA ARG A 476 34.37 -8.71 -20.28
C ARG A 476 35.40 -7.92 -19.49
N ASP A 477 35.94 -6.86 -20.10
CA ASP A 477 37.04 -6.07 -19.56
C ASP A 477 36.59 -4.93 -18.63
N GLN A 478 35.28 -4.80 -18.39
CA GLN A 478 34.76 -3.78 -17.47
C GLN A 478 35.18 -4.10 -16.04
N ILE A 479 35.90 -3.18 -15.40
CA ILE A 479 36.33 -3.32 -14.01
C ILE A 479 35.13 -3.23 -13.07
N ARG A 480 35.05 -4.18 -12.14
CA ARG A 480 34.05 -4.24 -11.06
C ARG A 480 34.76 -4.20 -9.71
N GLN A 481 34.17 -3.44 -8.79
CA GLN A 481 34.54 -3.52 -7.38
C GLN A 481 33.82 -4.72 -6.74
N THR A 482 34.59 -5.71 -6.34
CA THR A 482 34.10 -6.95 -5.70
C THR A 482 34.65 -7.07 -4.27
N PRO A 483 34.10 -7.96 -3.43
CA PRO A 483 34.63 -8.23 -2.09
C PRO A 483 36.07 -8.77 -2.10
N TRP A 484 36.54 -9.24 -3.25
CA TRP A 484 37.88 -9.81 -3.43
C TRP A 484 38.85 -8.84 -4.11
N GLY A 485 38.47 -7.56 -4.25
CA GLY A 485 39.25 -6.52 -4.92
C GLY A 485 38.66 -6.11 -6.27
N GLU A 486 39.38 -5.23 -6.96
CA GLU A 486 39.07 -4.84 -8.33
C GLU A 486 39.44 -5.97 -9.29
N MET A 487 38.50 -6.38 -10.13
CA MET A 487 38.71 -7.37 -11.18
C MET A 487 37.80 -7.09 -12.36
N THR A 488 38.13 -7.64 -13.51
CA THR A 488 37.27 -7.57 -14.70
C THR A 488 35.96 -8.33 -14.45
N TYR A 489 34.91 -7.96 -15.19
CA TYR A 489 33.62 -8.65 -15.08
C TYR A 489 33.74 -10.14 -15.44
N MET A 490 34.62 -10.49 -16.38
CA MET A 490 34.91 -11.89 -16.70
C MET A 490 35.56 -12.64 -15.51
N GLU A 491 36.59 -12.07 -14.89
CA GLU A 491 37.24 -12.68 -13.72
C GLU A 491 36.26 -12.88 -12.57
N TYR A 492 35.38 -11.91 -12.34
CA TYR A 492 34.29 -12.03 -11.38
C TYR A 492 33.36 -13.21 -11.70
N LYS A 493 32.93 -13.34 -12.96
CA LYS A 493 32.04 -14.43 -13.38
C LYS A 493 32.73 -15.79 -13.26
N LEU A 494 33.99 -15.89 -13.65
CA LEU A 494 34.78 -17.11 -13.46
C LEU A 494 34.91 -17.49 -11.98
N ARG A 495 35.15 -16.51 -11.11
CA ARG A 495 35.31 -16.74 -9.67
C ARG A 495 34.05 -17.23 -8.97
N THR A 496 32.89 -16.77 -9.43
CA THR A 496 31.60 -17.11 -8.82
C THR A 496 30.94 -18.35 -9.41
N GLU A 497 31.46 -18.83 -10.54
CA GLU A 497 30.91 -19.99 -11.24
C GLU A 497 31.48 -21.29 -10.64
N PHE A 498 30.60 -22.20 -10.23
CA PHE A 498 31.01 -23.50 -9.71
C PHE A 498 31.43 -24.48 -10.81
N GLY A 499 32.47 -25.26 -10.51
CA GLY A 499 32.97 -26.36 -11.32
C GLY A 499 32.39 -27.70 -10.88
N ALA A 500 32.95 -28.79 -11.42
CA ALA A 500 32.46 -30.14 -11.18
C ALA A 500 32.60 -30.58 -9.72
N ASP A 501 33.73 -30.26 -9.08
CA ASP A 501 34.02 -30.68 -7.71
C ASP A 501 33.09 -29.97 -6.71
N GLU A 502 32.82 -28.67 -6.90
CA GLU A 502 31.89 -27.91 -6.06
C GLU A 502 30.46 -28.42 -6.21
N TYR A 503 30.00 -28.68 -7.44
CA TYR A 503 28.68 -29.24 -7.67
C TYR A 503 28.54 -30.68 -7.13
N ALA A 504 29.61 -31.49 -7.14
CA ALA A 504 29.60 -32.82 -6.52
C ALA A 504 29.40 -32.72 -5.00
N HIS A 505 30.03 -31.75 -4.33
CA HIS A 505 29.80 -31.49 -2.90
C HIS A 505 28.37 -31.01 -2.63
N ILE A 506 27.84 -30.10 -3.47
CA ILE A 506 26.46 -29.61 -3.37
C ILE A 506 25.46 -30.75 -3.56
N ALA A 507 25.65 -31.60 -4.57
CA ALA A 507 24.76 -32.71 -4.88
C ALA A 507 24.67 -33.68 -3.70
N LYS A 508 25.82 -34.07 -3.15
CA LYS A 508 25.89 -34.92 -1.96
C LYS A 508 25.20 -34.28 -0.75
N TYR A 509 25.42 -32.98 -0.52
CA TYR A 509 24.81 -32.30 0.62
C TYR A 509 23.28 -32.17 0.49
N CYS A 510 22.77 -31.89 -0.72
CA CYS A 510 21.33 -31.89 -1.00
C CYS A 510 20.72 -33.27 -0.74
N GLU A 511 21.40 -34.35 -1.14
CA GLU A 511 20.99 -35.72 -0.85
C GLU A 511 20.91 -35.99 0.67
N GLU A 512 21.94 -35.62 1.43
CA GLU A 512 21.99 -35.75 2.90
C GLU A 512 20.88 -34.95 3.59
N ARG A 513 20.53 -33.77 3.06
CA ARG A 513 19.47 -32.91 3.60
C ARG A 513 18.07 -33.29 3.11
N GLY A 514 17.96 -34.22 2.16
CA GLY A 514 16.68 -34.69 1.63
C GLY A 514 15.97 -33.68 0.73
N VAL A 515 16.70 -32.75 0.11
CA VAL A 515 16.16 -31.78 -0.86
C VAL A 515 16.63 -32.13 -2.26
N ASP A 516 15.76 -31.93 -3.25
CA ASP A 516 16.15 -32.10 -4.64
C ASP A 516 16.97 -30.87 -5.10
N TRP A 517 17.83 -31.03 -6.10
CA TRP A 517 18.61 -29.91 -6.63
C TRP A 517 18.69 -29.95 -8.15
N PHE A 518 18.73 -28.77 -8.75
CA PHE A 518 18.94 -28.57 -10.17
C PHE A 518 19.46 -27.15 -10.43
N ALA A 519 19.70 -26.81 -11.70
CA ALA A 519 20.14 -25.48 -12.07
C ALA A 519 19.49 -24.98 -13.36
N SER A 520 19.61 -23.67 -13.58
CA SER A 520 19.34 -23.04 -14.88
C SER A 520 20.61 -23.06 -15.74
N PRO A 521 20.68 -23.84 -16.82
CA PRO A 521 21.74 -23.69 -17.81
C PRO A 521 21.53 -22.41 -18.65
N TRP A 522 22.60 -21.66 -18.87
CA TRP A 522 22.59 -20.43 -19.67
C TRP A 522 23.19 -20.61 -21.08
N ASP A 523 23.68 -21.80 -21.40
CA ASP A 523 24.30 -22.18 -22.66
C ASP A 523 24.25 -23.71 -22.86
N VAL A 524 24.44 -24.16 -24.10
CA VAL A 524 24.38 -25.60 -24.46
C VAL A 524 25.40 -26.46 -23.70
N PRO A 525 26.69 -26.07 -23.56
CA PRO A 525 27.64 -26.83 -22.74
C PRO A 525 27.19 -27.02 -21.29
N SER A 526 26.52 -26.01 -20.72
CA SER A 526 25.95 -26.12 -19.37
C SER A 526 24.85 -27.17 -19.26
N VAL A 527 24.13 -27.50 -20.34
CA VAL A 527 23.17 -28.62 -20.36
C VAL A 527 23.91 -29.95 -20.19
N GLU A 528 24.95 -30.17 -20.99
CA GLU A 528 25.76 -31.40 -20.90
C GLU A 528 26.42 -31.54 -19.51
N PHE A 529 26.94 -30.44 -18.96
CA PHE A 529 27.47 -30.40 -17.60
C PHE A 529 26.46 -30.89 -16.56
N LEU A 530 25.23 -30.37 -16.61
CA LEU A 530 24.17 -30.72 -15.66
C LEU A 530 23.65 -32.15 -15.86
N GLU A 531 23.63 -32.67 -17.08
CA GLU A 531 23.30 -34.08 -17.34
C GLU A 531 24.35 -35.02 -16.74
N ASN A 532 25.63 -34.68 -16.83
CA ASN A 532 26.70 -35.45 -16.18
C ASN A 532 26.60 -35.45 -14.64
N MET A 533 25.90 -34.46 -14.06
CA MET A 533 25.61 -34.37 -12.63
C MET A 533 24.28 -35.02 -12.22
N ASP A 534 23.55 -35.59 -13.19
CA ASP A 534 22.24 -36.22 -13.01
C ASP A 534 21.19 -35.35 -12.28
N VAL A 535 21.10 -34.07 -12.64
CA VAL A 535 20.08 -33.17 -12.05
C VAL A 535 18.65 -33.67 -12.31
N VAL A 536 17.74 -33.39 -11.37
CA VAL A 536 16.36 -33.93 -11.44
C VAL A 536 15.47 -33.27 -12.50
N ALA A 537 15.84 -32.07 -12.94
CA ALA A 537 15.11 -31.26 -13.93
C ALA A 537 16.03 -30.14 -14.46
N HIS A 538 15.58 -29.45 -15.52
CA HIS A 538 16.22 -28.22 -16.01
C HIS A 538 15.29 -27.02 -15.84
N LYS A 539 15.84 -25.87 -15.49
CA LYS A 539 15.10 -24.60 -15.45
C LYS A 539 15.53 -23.68 -16.59
N VAL A 540 14.63 -23.37 -17.51
CA VAL A 540 14.82 -22.29 -18.48
C VAL A 540 14.59 -20.95 -17.79
N ALA A 541 15.63 -20.11 -17.78
CA ALA A 541 15.53 -18.74 -17.30
C ALA A 541 14.69 -17.90 -18.29
N SER A 542 13.99 -16.88 -17.78
CA SER A 542 13.20 -15.95 -18.60
C SER A 542 14.02 -15.33 -19.75
N ALA A 543 15.31 -15.05 -19.53
CA ALA A 543 16.21 -14.50 -20.54
C ALA A 543 16.54 -15.46 -21.70
N SER A 544 16.27 -16.75 -21.53
CA SER A 544 16.63 -17.82 -22.47
C SER A 544 15.44 -18.38 -23.23
N VAL A 545 14.24 -17.80 -23.08
CA VAL A 545 13.01 -18.26 -23.76
C VAL A 545 13.15 -18.25 -25.28
N THR A 546 13.92 -17.31 -25.82
CA THR A 546 14.16 -17.18 -27.28
C THR A 546 15.43 -17.88 -27.76
N ASP A 547 16.20 -18.52 -26.86
CA ASP A 547 17.37 -19.30 -27.23
C ASP A 547 16.95 -20.71 -27.69
N HIS A 548 16.48 -20.79 -28.94
CA HIS A 548 15.95 -22.04 -29.49
C HIS A 548 17.00 -23.16 -29.59
N GLU A 549 18.29 -22.84 -29.64
CA GLU A 549 19.36 -23.86 -29.64
C GLU A 549 19.45 -24.52 -28.26
N LEU A 550 19.49 -23.70 -27.20
CA LEU A 550 19.44 -24.17 -25.82
C LEU A 550 18.16 -24.95 -25.53
N LEU A 551 16.99 -24.46 -25.96
CA LEU A 551 15.71 -25.16 -25.76
C LEU A 551 15.69 -26.54 -26.44
N ARG A 552 16.27 -26.67 -27.65
CA ARG A 552 16.38 -27.97 -28.32
C ARG A 552 17.33 -28.92 -27.59
N ALA A 553 18.46 -28.42 -27.08
CA ALA A 553 19.38 -29.22 -26.27
C ALA A 553 18.69 -29.73 -25.00
N LEU A 554 17.93 -28.87 -24.32
CA LEU A 554 17.13 -29.22 -23.14
C LEU A 554 16.05 -30.27 -23.46
N ALA A 555 15.29 -30.07 -24.54
CA ALA A 555 14.28 -31.03 -24.98
C ALA A 555 14.88 -32.43 -25.27
N ALA A 556 16.09 -32.47 -25.83
CA ALA A 556 16.78 -33.72 -26.16
C ALA A 556 17.17 -34.56 -24.94
N THR A 557 17.36 -33.94 -23.76
CA THR A 557 17.62 -34.66 -22.49
C THR A 557 16.44 -35.53 -22.06
N ARG A 558 15.22 -35.19 -22.50
CA ARG A 558 13.95 -35.79 -22.06
C ARG A 558 13.69 -35.71 -20.56
N LYS A 559 14.45 -34.91 -19.81
CA LYS A 559 14.16 -34.61 -18.40
C LYS A 559 13.00 -33.60 -18.28
N PRO A 560 12.38 -33.48 -17.10
CA PRO A 560 11.42 -32.41 -16.82
C PRO A 560 12.04 -31.03 -17.02
N VAL A 561 11.25 -30.12 -17.59
CA VAL A 561 11.66 -28.73 -17.81
C VAL A 561 10.71 -27.79 -17.08
N ILE A 562 11.29 -26.85 -16.32
CA ILE A 562 10.58 -25.73 -15.71
C ILE A 562 10.88 -24.49 -16.56
N LEU A 563 9.88 -23.87 -17.18
CA LEU A 563 10.03 -22.73 -18.09
C LEU A 563 9.49 -21.45 -17.47
N SER A 564 10.36 -20.48 -17.15
CA SER A 564 9.91 -19.12 -16.81
C SER A 564 9.61 -18.29 -18.04
N THR A 565 8.54 -17.49 -17.98
CA THR A 565 8.01 -16.73 -19.14
C THR A 565 8.10 -15.21 -18.99
N GLY A 566 8.99 -14.71 -18.12
CA GLY A 566 9.16 -13.27 -17.95
C GLY A 566 9.84 -12.64 -19.17
N MET A 567 9.55 -11.37 -19.45
CA MET A 567 10.08 -10.64 -20.62
C MET A 567 9.65 -11.21 -21.98
N SER A 568 8.70 -12.15 -22.02
CA SER A 568 8.32 -12.84 -23.26
C SER A 568 6.95 -12.41 -23.77
N THR A 569 6.81 -12.31 -25.10
CA THR A 569 5.48 -12.24 -25.74
C THR A 569 4.83 -13.62 -25.79
N ILE A 570 3.53 -13.69 -26.12
CA ILE A 570 2.83 -14.97 -26.27
C ILE A 570 3.44 -15.80 -27.41
N GLU A 571 3.85 -15.17 -28.50
CA GLU A 571 4.44 -15.83 -29.67
C GLU A 571 5.80 -16.47 -29.34
N GLU A 572 6.62 -15.80 -28.52
CA GLU A 572 7.89 -16.35 -28.04
C GLU A 572 7.65 -17.55 -27.10
N ILE A 573 6.63 -17.48 -26.25
CA ILE A 573 6.25 -18.59 -25.38
C ILE A 573 5.71 -19.76 -26.22
N ASP A 574 4.88 -19.51 -27.23
CA ASP A 574 4.36 -20.55 -28.13
C ASP A 574 5.52 -21.31 -28.80
N ALA A 575 6.50 -20.59 -29.34
CA ALA A 575 7.67 -21.19 -29.98
C ALA A 575 8.51 -22.03 -28.98
N ALA A 576 8.69 -21.54 -27.75
CA ALA A 576 9.39 -22.28 -26.72
C ALA A 576 8.65 -23.57 -26.32
N VAL A 577 7.33 -23.51 -26.16
CA VAL A 577 6.50 -24.67 -25.83
C VAL A 577 6.47 -25.68 -26.98
N GLU A 578 6.45 -25.23 -28.24
CA GLU A 578 6.54 -26.10 -29.42
C GLU A 578 7.84 -26.91 -29.42
N ILE A 579 8.96 -26.29 -29.07
CA ILE A 579 10.27 -26.95 -28.99
C ILE A 579 10.34 -27.95 -27.83
N LEU A 580 9.89 -27.54 -26.64
CA LEU A 580 10.02 -28.32 -25.41
C LEU A 580 8.99 -29.46 -25.30
N GLY A 581 7.82 -29.27 -25.94
CA GLY A 581 6.65 -30.12 -25.76
C GLY A 581 5.98 -29.93 -24.38
N THR A 582 4.81 -30.53 -24.21
CA THR A 582 3.97 -30.31 -23.01
C THR A 582 4.00 -31.46 -22.00
N GLU A 583 4.48 -32.65 -22.38
CA GLU A 583 4.38 -33.86 -21.55
C GLU A 583 5.16 -33.79 -20.23
N ARG A 584 6.26 -33.04 -20.19
CA ARG A 584 7.20 -32.94 -19.07
C ARG A 584 7.50 -31.48 -18.68
N LEU A 585 6.59 -30.59 -19.05
CA LEU A 585 6.76 -29.15 -18.90
C LEU A 585 5.97 -28.63 -17.70
N VAL A 586 6.63 -27.82 -16.87
CA VAL A 586 5.99 -26.95 -15.88
C VAL A 586 6.30 -25.51 -16.27
N MET A 587 5.29 -24.68 -16.43
CA MET A 587 5.50 -23.26 -16.76
C MET A 587 5.48 -22.39 -15.50
N MET A 588 6.19 -21.27 -15.52
CA MET A 588 6.26 -20.32 -14.42
C MET A 588 5.90 -18.94 -14.94
N HIS A 589 4.75 -18.42 -14.50
CA HIS A 589 4.46 -17.00 -14.67
C HIS A 589 5.51 -16.20 -13.89
N ALA A 590 6.09 -15.20 -14.55
CA ALA A 590 7.14 -14.38 -13.98
C ALA A 590 7.11 -12.98 -14.60
N THR A 591 7.42 -11.96 -13.81
CA THR A 591 7.75 -10.63 -14.32
C THR A 591 9.18 -10.32 -13.86
N SER A 592 10.09 -10.11 -14.81
CA SER A 592 11.54 -9.98 -14.56
C SER A 592 11.96 -8.56 -14.13
N THR A 593 11.17 -7.92 -13.28
CA THR A 593 11.50 -6.64 -12.62
C THR A 593 12.00 -6.96 -11.21
N TYR A 594 13.16 -6.42 -10.81
CA TYR A 594 13.83 -6.76 -9.55
C TYR A 594 14.10 -5.49 -8.71
N PRO A 595 13.33 -5.21 -7.63
CA PRO A 595 12.16 -5.94 -7.17
C PRO A 595 10.89 -5.63 -8.00
N LEU A 596 10.01 -6.60 -8.12
CA LEU A 596 8.73 -6.50 -8.84
C LEU A 596 7.73 -5.62 -8.08
N PRO A 597 7.23 -4.51 -8.65
CA PRO A 597 6.12 -3.76 -8.09
C PRO A 597 4.78 -4.49 -8.28
N PRO A 598 3.81 -4.35 -7.36
CA PRO A 598 2.54 -5.12 -7.39
C PRO A 598 1.73 -4.98 -8.69
N GLU A 599 1.68 -3.78 -9.26
CA GLU A 599 0.94 -3.46 -10.49
C GLU A 599 1.45 -4.22 -11.73
N GLU A 600 2.72 -4.65 -11.72
CA GLU A 600 3.34 -5.41 -12.80
C GLU A 600 3.23 -6.95 -12.61
N ALA A 601 2.70 -7.42 -11.48
CA ALA A 601 2.70 -8.85 -11.15
C ALA A 601 1.79 -9.70 -12.04
N ASN A 602 0.68 -9.13 -12.52
CA ASN A 602 -0.26 -9.75 -13.47
C ASN A 602 -0.59 -11.24 -13.18
N LEU A 603 -0.95 -11.58 -11.94
CA LEU A 603 -1.13 -12.98 -11.50
C LEU A 603 -2.20 -13.76 -12.27
N ARG A 604 -3.13 -13.08 -12.95
CA ARG A 604 -4.13 -13.71 -13.83
C ARG A 604 -3.49 -14.51 -14.97
N MET A 605 -2.26 -14.20 -15.35
CA MET A 605 -1.50 -14.96 -16.35
C MET A 605 -1.28 -16.43 -15.96
N ILE A 606 -1.28 -16.77 -14.68
CA ILE A 606 -1.22 -18.17 -14.23
C ILE A 606 -2.38 -18.98 -14.83
N THR A 607 -3.59 -18.41 -14.78
CA THR A 607 -4.79 -19.01 -15.37
C THR A 607 -4.71 -19.02 -16.90
N THR A 608 -4.27 -17.91 -17.51
CA THR A 608 -4.14 -17.80 -18.97
C THR A 608 -3.17 -18.84 -19.55
N LEU A 609 -1.98 -18.99 -18.97
CA LEU A 609 -0.97 -19.96 -19.41
C LEU A 609 -1.49 -21.39 -19.23
N ARG A 610 -2.15 -21.68 -18.11
CA ARG A 610 -2.74 -23.01 -17.85
C ARG A 610 -3.80 -23.36 -18.88
N GLN A 611 -4.70 -22.43 -19.18
CA GLN A 611 -5.75 -22.60 -20.18
C GLN A 611 -5.21 -22.79 -21.59
N ARG A 612 -4.17 -22.02 -21.96
CA ARG A 612 -3.59 -22.04 -23.30
C ARG A 612 -2.82 -23.33 -23.58
N TYR A 613 -1.98 -23.76 -22.65
CA TYR A 613 -1.01 -24.83 -22.89
C TYR A 613 -1.38 -26.18 -22.26
N GLY A 614 -2.36 -26.20 -21.34
CA GLY A 614 -2.79 -27.45 -20.70
C GLY A 614 -1.72 -28.13 -19.86
N VAL A 615 -0.77 -27.37 -19.33
CA VAL A 615 0.35 -27.83 -18.48
C VAL A 615 0.23 -27.27 -17.06
N PRO A 616 0.90 -27.87 -16.07
CA PRO A 616 0.99 -27.28 -14.74
C PRO A 616 1.69 -25.91 -14.79
N VAL A 617 1.13 -24.91 -14.09
CA VAL A 617 1.66 -23.55 -14.06
C VAL A 617 1.90 -23.11 -12.63
N GLY A 618 3.07 -22.55 -12.37
CA GLY A 618 3.46 -21.94 -11.11
C GLY A 618 3.82 -20.47 -11.23
N TYR A 619 4.54 -19.97 -10.23
CA TYR A 619 4.91 -18.57 -10.11
C TYR A 619 6.38 -18.40 -9.69
N SER A 620 7.13 -17.58 -10.43
CA SER A 620 8.51 -17.19 -10.11
C SER A 620 8.50 -15.75 -9.63
N GLY A 621 8.71 -15.54 -8.33
CA GLY A 621 8.52 -14.25 -7.67
C GLY A 621 9.80 -13.43 -7.54
N HIS A 622 9.70 -12.13 -7.82
CA HIS A 622 10.77 -11.14 -7.64
C HIS A 622 10.32 -9.92 -6.81
N GLU A 623 9.15 -9.98 -6.19
CA GLU A 623 8.59 -8.97 -5.29
C GLU A 623 9.34 -8.88 -3.95
N ARG A 624 9.11 -7.81 -3.16
CA ARG A 624 9.72 -7.70 -1.81
C ARG A 624 9.00 -8.49 -0.71
N GLY A 625 7.67 -8.55 -0.79
CA GLY A 625 6.80 -9.16 0.21
C GLY A 625 6.42 -10.61 -0.12
N LEU A 626 5.50 -11.19 0.66
CA LEU A 626 5.01 -12.55 0.47
C LEU A 626 3.62 -12.59 -0.19
N GLN A 627 2.89 -11.48 -0.18
CA GLN A 627 1.48 -11.40 -0.54
C GLN A 627 1.21 -11.87 -1.96
N ILE A 628 2.11 -11.55 -2.89
CA ILE A 628 1.97 -11.88 -4.32
C ILE A 628 2.20 -13.37 -4.54
N SER A 629 3.26 -13.94 -3.97
CA SER A 629 3.51 -15.39 -3.97
C SER A 629 2.35 -16.19 -3.36
N LEU A 630 1.79 -15.73 -2.24
CA LEU A 630 0.64 -16.39 -1.59
C LEU A 630 -0.63 -16.28 -2.44
N ALA A 631 -0.90 -15.10 -3.02
CA ALA A 631 -2.02 -14.92 -3.93
C ALA A 631 -1.90 -15.77 -5.21
N ALA A 632 -0.68 -15.97 -5.71
CA ALA A 632 -0.42 -16.86 -6.84
C ALA A 632 -0.85 -18.30 -6.54
N VAL A 633 -0.55 -18.81 -5.34
CA VAL A 633 -1.01 -20.13 -4.87
C VAL A 633 -2.53 -20.20 -4.82
N THR A 634 -3.19 -19.20 -4.26
CA THR A 634 -4.67 -19.12 -4.24
C THR A 634 -5.28 -19.14 -5.64
N LEU A 635 -4.59 -18.60 -6.65
CA LEU A 635 -5.01 -18.62 -8.05
C LEU A 635 -4.69 -19.95 -8.77
N GLY A 636 -4.06 -20.90 -8.07
CA GLY A 636 -3.77 -22.24 -8.56
C GLY A 636 -2.35 -22.44 -9.09
N ALA A 637 -1.38 -21.62 -8.67
CA ALA A 637 0.02 -21.90 -8.92
C ALA A 637 0.45 -23.21 -8.23
N VAL A 638 0.94 -24.19 -8.99
CA VAL A 638 1.34 -25.51 -8.46
C VAL A 638 2.79 -25.55 -7.96
N THR A 639 3.55 -24.50 -8.22
CA THR A 639 4.94 -24.36 -7.78
C THR A 639 5.26 -22.88 -7.57
N VAL A 640 6.11 -22.59 -6.61
CA VAL A 640 6.56 -21.24 -6.26
C VAL A 640 8.08 -21.22 -6.17
N GLU A 641 8.71 -20.27 -6.86
CA GLU A 641 10.16 -20.05 -6.81
C GLU A 641 10.46 -18.64 -6.27
N ARG A 642 11.38 -18.57 -5.31
CA ARG A 642 11.84 -17.31 -4.71
C ARG A 642 13.33 -17.35 -4.47
N HIS A 643 14.03 -16.26 -4.78
CA HIS A 643 15.45 -16.12 -4.42
C HIS A 643 15.63 -16.17 -2.90
N ILE A 644 16.69 -16.82 -2.42
CA ILE A 644 17.00 -16.95 -1.00
C ILE A 644 18.40 -16.43 -0.68
N THR A 645 18.55 -15.83 0.50
CA THR A 645 19.82 -15.29 1.00
C THR A 645 19.97 -15.57 2.49
N LEU A 646 21.21 -15.60 2.98
CA LEU A 646 21.48 -15.62 4.42
C LEU A 646 21.30 -14.23 5.03
N ASP A 647 21.63 -13.20 4.26
CA ASP A 647 21.59 -11.79 4.66
C ASP A 647 21.46 -10.93 3.40
N ARG A 648 20.50 -10.01 3.36
CA ARG A 648 20.25 -9.10 2.22
C ARG A 648 21.35 -8.06 2.00
N THR A 649 22.25 -7.90 2.97
CA THR A 649 23.39 -6.97 2.90
C THR A 649 24.65 -7.60 2.29
N MET A 650 24.65 -8.92 2.06
CA MET A 650 25.72 -9.59 1.34
C MET A 650 25.89 -9.01 -0.07
N TRP A 651 27.12 -9.04 -0.56
CA TRP A 651 27.46 -8.50 -1.87
C TRP A 651 26.90 -9.37 -2.99
N GLY A 652 26.22 -8.76 -3.96
CA GLY A 652 25.62 -9.43 -5.12
C GLY A 652 24.28 -8.78 -5.51
N SER A 653 23.89 -8.90 -6.78
CA SER A 653 22.69 -8.23 -7.33
C SER A 653 21.38 -8.78 -6.77
N ASP A 654 21.35 -10.07 -6.44
CA ASP A 654 20.09 -10.78 -6.19
C ASP A 654 19.71 -10.76 -4.70
N HIS A 655 20.68 -10.48 -3.81
CA HIS A 655 20.46 -10.46 -2.35
C HIS A 655 19.33 -9.51 -1.94
N ALA A 656 19.21 -8.32 -2.54
CA ALA A 656 18.21 -7.32 -2.16
C ALA A 656 16.75 -7.76 -2.40
N ALA A 657 16.51 -8.62 -3.40
CA ALA A 657 15.20 -9.17 -3.72
C ALA A 657 14.95 -10.56 -3.08
N SER A 658 15.99 -11.17 -2.52
CA SER A 658 15.94 -12.50 -1.92
C SER A 658 15.20 -12.53 -0.58
N LEU A 659 14.67 -13.69 -0.20
CA LEU A 659 14.11 -13.95 1.12
C LEU A 659 15.22 -14.41 2.07
N GLU A 660 15.25 -13.82 3.25
CA GLU A 660 16.03 -14.31 4.40
C GLU A 660 15.32 -15.52 5.04
N PRO A 661 15.99 -16.28 5.94
CA PRO A 661 15.46 -17.54 6.46
C PRO A 661 14.03 -17.44 7.02
N SER A 662 13.75 -16.45 7.86
CA SER A 662 12.41 -16.24 8.43
C SER A 662 11.35 -15.89 7.38
N GLY A 663 11.74 -15.19 6.32
CA GLY A 663 10.85 -14.87 5.20
C GLY A 663 10.46 -16.12 4.41
N LEU A 664 11.41 -17.03 4.21
CA LEU A 664 11.17 -18.31 3.52
C LEU A 664 10.33 -19.26 4.39
N GLU A 665 10.62 -19.37 5.68
CA GLU A 665 9.83 -20.15 6.63
C GLU A 665 8.37 -19.69 6.66
N HIS A 666 8.13 -18.38 6.73
CA HIS A 666 6.78 -17.82 6.66
C HIS A 666 6.10 -18.14 5.33
N LEU A 667 6.83 -18.02 4.21
CA LEU A 667 6.27 -18.33 2.90
C LEU A 667 5.82 -19.80 2.83
N VAL A 668 6.68 -20.74 3.19
CA VAL A 668 6.33 -22.18 3.12
C VAL A 668 5.19 -22.50 4.08
N ARG A 669 5.24 -22.02 5.34
CA ARG A 669 4.16 -22.20 6.31
C ARG A 669 2.82 -21.70 5.77
N ASP A 670 2.80 -20.48 5.25
CA ASP A 670 1.55 -19.84 4.82
C ASP A 670 1.02 -20.47 3.53
N ILE A 671 1.89 -20.96 2.63
CA ILE A 671 1.48 -21.81 1.51
C ILE A 671 0.75 -23.06 2.02
N ARG A 672 1.31 -23.80 2.98
CA ARG A 672 0.68 -25.01 3.53
C ARG A 672 -0.67 -24.72 4.18
N ILE A 673 -0.78 -23.61 4.92
CA ILE A 673 -2.05 -23.15 5.52
C ILE A 673 -3.08 -22.86 4.43
N ILE A 674 -2.69 -22.18 3.35
CA ILE A 674 -3.60 -21.86 2.23
C ILE A 674 -4.08 -23.14 1.56
N GLU A 675 -3.20 -24.11 1.30
CA GLU A 675 -3.58 -25.39 0.69
C GLU A 675 -4.64 -26.13 1.51
N GLU A 676 -4.51 -26.16 2.83
CA GLU A 676 -5.54 -26.72 3.72
C GLU A 676 -6.83 -25.88 3.72
N SER A 677 -6.70 -24.56 3.67
CA SER A 677 -7.82 -23.60 3.79
C SER A 677 -8.66 -23.48 2.52
N LEU A 678 -8.11 -23.79 1.34
CA LEU A 678 -8.83 -23.75 0.07
C LEU A 678 -10.06 -24.67 0.07
N GLY A 679 -9.98 -25.80 0.78
CA GLY A 679 -11.07 -26.76 0.90
C GLY A 679 -11.49 -27.36 -0.44
N ASP A 680 -12.70 -27.92 -0.49
CA ASP A 680 -13.26 -28.58 -1.68
C ASP A 680 -14.35 -27.78 -2.39
N GLY A 681 -14.58 -26.53 -1.95
CA GLY A 681 -15.60 -25.64 -2.51
C GLY A 681 -17.05 -26.05 -2.22
N VAL A 682 -17.31 -27.12 -1.47
CA VAL A 682 -18.68 -27.57 -1.16
C VAL A 682 -19.14 -26.98 0.17
N LYS A 683 -20.20 -26.16 0.12
CA LYS A 683 -20.75 -25.55 1.34
C LYS A 683 -21.33 -26.62 2.27
N ARG A 684 -20.77 -26.69 3.47
CA ARG A 684 -21.25 -27.53 4.58
C ARG A 684 -21.38 -26.69 5.85
N VAL A 685 -22.02 -27.28 6.85
CA VAL A 685 -21.98 -26.81 8.23
C VAL A 685 -20.97 -27.69 8.95
N TYR A 686 -19.92 -27.08 9.49
CA TYR A 686 -18.91 -27.80 10.24
C TYR A 686 -19.37 -28.09 11.68
N PRO A 687 -18.80 -29.10 12.36
CA PRO A 687 -19.17 -29.42 13.74
C PRO A 687 -19.14 -28.21 14.70
N GLY A 688 -18.17 -27.30 14.51
CA GLY A 688 -18.08 -26.06 15.29
C GLY A 688 -19.18 -25.03 15.01
N GLU A 689 -19.85 -25.12 13.86
CA GLU A 689 -20.97 -24.26 13.49
C GLU A 689 -22.32 -24.80 13.99
N GLU A 690 -22.43 -26.06 14.41
CA GLU A 690 -23.71 -26.66 14.82
C GLU A 690 -24.33 -25.98 16.06
N ALA A 691 -23.52 -25.70 17.07
CA ALA A 691 -24.00 -25.01 18.28
C ALA A 691 -24.41 -23.55 17.98
N PRO A 692 -23.60 -22.72 17.28
CA PRO A 692 -24.04 -21.41 16.80
C PRO A 692 -25.29 -21.49 15.92
N ARG A 693 -25.38 -22.48 15.03
CA ARG A 693 -26.52 -22.70 14.12
C ARG A 693 -27.80 -22.96 14.90
N ALA A 694 -27.76 -23.87 15.89
CA ALA A 694 -28.91 -24.18 16.74
C ALA A 694 -29.32 -22.99 17.62
N ARG A 695 -28.34 -22.18 18.07
CA ARG A 695 -28.60 -21.01 18.93
C ARG A 695 -29.14 -19.80 18.16
N LEU A 696 -28.61 -19.52 16.98
CA LEU A 696 -28.83 -18.25 16.27
C LEU A 696 -29.85 -18.35 15.14
N ARG A 697 -30.09 -19.55 14.57
CA ARG A 697 -31.12 -19.70 13.54
C ARG A 697 -32.50 -19.69 14.19
N ARG A 698 -33.23 -18.61 13.94
CA ARG A 698 -34.60 -18.38 14.44
C ARG A 698 -35.62 -19.37 13.89
N VAL A 699 -35.39 -19.92 12.69
CA VAL A 699 -36.28 -20.86 12.01
C VAL A 699 -35.46 -22.05 11.53
N THR A 700 -35.85 -23.26 11.94
CA THR A 700 -35.31 -24.50 11.39
C THR A 700 -35.95 -24.77 10.03
N ALA A 701 -35.11 -25.02 9.03
CA ALA A 701 -35.53 -25.36 7.67
C ALA A 701 -36.08 -26.79 7.58
#